data_AF-A0AAU9EWI8-F1
#
_entry.id   AF-A0AAU9EWI8-F1
#
_cell.length_a   1.000
_cell.length_b   1.000
_cell.length_c   1.000
_cell.angle_alpha   90.00
_cell.angle_beta   90.00
_cell.angle_gamma   90.00
#
_symmetry.space_group_name_H-M   'P 1'
#
loop_
_entity.id
_entity.type
_entity.pdbx_description
1 polymer ?
#
loop_
_entity_poly.entity_id
_entity_poly.type
_entity_poly.pdbx_seq_one_letter_code
_entity_poly.pdbx_strand_id
1 'polypeptide(L)'
;MYGMLYESVQHYVQEEYGVDVWKKVCHIIDCKHNSFKTHQIYPDKLMPDIAAALSACTGESFDSCMNFFGKCFVRFFSNFGYDKMIRSTGRYFCDFLQSIDNIHLIMRFTYPKMKSPSMQLTSMDDKGAVILYRSSRTGMSKYLIGQMTEVAQEFYGLPIKAYVIESQNDISGGTAGPIKLTEGPLTVIVKYRLDFDNSEYMAKRVNTEAHPSQLRMPTVKLDVFLDLFPFTFVLNHSMKITHAGEKIVETWIMHNPGANPKGFIGTHVMDLFHCRRPKDTKIDWDTLIQMRAVLFEFELIRTGQNRDAYDAALNMDFENYDEMDLNEAQTMALTKAKEFNDAHPADAELTAQEDEIDPATGERRSSQGLRSILLKGQMFYIKDVDSLIFLCSPLIENLDELHAIGLYLNDLNPHGLSRELVMAGWQHCSKLEIMFEKEEQRSDELEKSLELADSWKRQGDDLLYSMIPRPIAERMRHSQEQVCQSFEEVSVIFIEVLNVYDGGLNSIQGAMMAVNTLNKVFSSLDEEIVSPFVYKVETVGMVYMAVSGAPDVNPLHAQHACDMALRVMKKFDPKEMGDVALRVGINSGPVVAGVVGQKVPRYCLFGDTVNTASRMESSSDPWKIQLSKYTADKVSELGYKVVSRGTVKVKGKGEMETYWLLEGPED
;
A
#
# COMPACT_ATOMS: atom_id res chain seq x y z
N MET A 1 6.73 -16.33 -0.70
CA MET A 1 5.91 -16.48 -1.93
C MET A 1 5.10 -15.20 -2.16
N TYR A 2 4.77 -14.86 -3.40
CA TYR A 2 3.94 -13.68 -3.70
C TYR A 2 2.47 -13.91 -3.31
N GLY A 3 1.80 -12.82 -2.94
CA GLY A 3 0.42 -12.79 -2.46
C GLY A 3 -0.59 -13.32 -3.46
N MET A 4 -0.35 -13.19 -4.76
CA MET A 4 -1.19 -13.76 -5.82
C MET A 4 -1.51 -15.25 -5.59
N LEU A 5 -0.51 -16.03 -5.13
CA LEU A 5 -0.69 -17.45 -4.86
C LEU A 5 -1.68 -17.66 -3.70
N TYR A 6 -1.56 -16.88 -2.63
CA TYR A 6 -2.42 -16.98 -1.46
C TYR A 6 -3.82 -16.43 -1.70
N GLU A 7 -3.93 -15.36 -2.49
CA GLU A 7 -5.19 -14.78 -2.92
C GLU A 7 -6.00 -15.79 -3.76
N SER A 8 -5.34 -16.53 -4.65
CA SER A 8 -5.97 -17.60 -5.42
C SER A 8 -6.53 -18.71 -4.52
N VAL A 9 -5.75 -19.15 -3.53
CA VAL A 9 -6.16 -20.18 -2.57
C VAL A 9 -7.31 -19.68 -1.71
N GLN A 10 -7.22 -18.46 -1.19
CA GLN A 10 -8.28 -17.85 -0.40
C GLN A 10 -9.60 -17.79 -1.17
N HIS A 11 -9.57 -17.33 -2.42
CA HIS A 11 -10.77 -17.18 -3.24
C HIS A 11 -11.46 -18.53 -3.49
N TYR A 12 -10.72 -19.52 -4.01
CA TYR A 12 -11.31 -20.80 -4.38
C TYR A 12 -11.63 -21.70 -3.19
N VAL A 13 -10.91 -21.58 -2.06
CA VAL A 13 -11.31 -22.28 -0.82
C VAL A 13 -12.63 -21.71 -0.28
N GLN A 14 -12.82 -20.39 -0.34
CA GLN A 14 -14.09 -19.77 0.05
C GLN A 14 -15.24 -20.15 -0.90
N GLU A 15 -14.95 -20.31 -2.19
CA GLU A 15 -15.93 -20.71 -3.20
C GLU A 15 -16.35 -22.18 -3.04
N GLU A 16 -15.41 -23.13 -2.90
CA GLU A 16 -15.73 -24.56 -2.83
C GLU A 16 -16.14 -25.04 -1.42
N TYR A 17 -15.49 -24.54 -0.37
CA TYR A 17 -15.68 -25.01 1.01
C TYR A 17 -16.41 -24.00 1.91
N GLY A 18 -16.66 -22.77 1.43
CA GLY A 18 -17.35 -21.72 2.17
C GLY A 18 -16.45 -20.88 3.07
N VAL A 19 -16.92 -19.68 3.40
CA VAL A 19 -16.20 -18.67 4.21
C VAL A 19 -15.91 -19.17 5.63
N ASP A 20 -16.76 -20.03 6.20
CA ASP A 20 -16.58 -20.55 7.55
C ASP A 20 -15.43 -21.54 7.67
N VAL A 21 -15.20 -22.35 6.63
CA VAL A 21 -14.05 -23.26 6.57
C VAL A 21 -12.76 -22.45 6.47
N TRP A 22 -12.75 -21.41 5.63
CA TRP A 22 -11.60 -20.50 5.53
C TRP A 22 -11.26 -19.84 6.88
N LYS A 23 -12.26 -19.35 7.63
CA LYS A 23 -12.05 -18.79 8.97
C LYS A 23 -11.45 -19.81 9.94
N LYS A 24 -11.90 -21.07 9.91
CA LYS A 24 -11.32 -22.14 10.73
C LYS A 24 -9.86 -22.41 10.37
N VAL A 25 -9.56 -22.46 9.07
CA VAL A 25 -8.18 -22.61 8.57
C VAL A 25 -7.30 -21.45 9.07
N CYS A 26 -7.76 -20.20 8.94
CA CYS A 26 -7.06 -19.02 9.45
C CYS A 26 -6.84 -19.06 10.97
N HIS A 27 -7.80 -19.61 11.73
CA HIS A 27 -7.68 -19.75 13.18
C HIS A 27 -6.65 -20.82 13.58
N ILE A 28 -6.60 -21.95 12.87
CA ILE A 28 -5.62 -23.03 13.12
C ILE A 28 -4.19 -22.55 12.90
N ILE A 29 -3.95 -21.74 11.87
CA ILE A 29 -2.61 -21.24 11.50
C ILE A 29 -2.23 -19.92 12.20
N ASP A 30 -3.10 -19.37 13.06
CA ASP A 30 -2.97 -18.02 13.65
C ASP A 30 -2.61 -16.95 12.61
N CYS A 31 -3.37 -16.91 11.50
CA CYS A 31 -3.08 -16.00 10.42
C CYS A 31 -3.41 -14.55 10.81
N LYS A 32 -2.39 -13.71 10.97
CA LYS A 32 -2.56 -12.26 11.21
C LYS A 32 -3.10 -11.49 10.00
N HIS A 33 -3.16 -12.12 8.82
CA HIS A 33 -3.54 -11.46 7.58
C HIS A 33 -4.99 -11.76 7.21
N ASN A 34 -5.87 -10.76 7.30
CA ASN A 34 -7.28 -10.88 6.91
C ASN A 34 -7.50 -10.92 5.38
N SER A 35 -6.55 -10.39 4.61
CA SER A 35 -6.54 -10.44 3.15
C SER A 35 -5.11 -10.49 2.61
N PHE A 36 -4.91 -11.24 1.52
CA PHE A 36 -3.65 -11.29 0.80
C PHE A 36 -3.62 -10.24 -0.30
N LYS A 37 -2.52 -9.49 -0.40
CA LYS A 37 -2.28 -8.50 -1.46
C LYS A 37 -1.38 -9.11 -2.54
N THR A 38 -1.79 -9.04 -3.81
CA THR A 38 -1.14 -9.71 -4.95
C THR A 38 0.39 -9.51 -5.02
N HIS A 39 0.88 -8.28 -4.86
CA HIS A 39 2.31 -7.92 -4.98
C HIS A 39 3.12 -8.00 -3.67
N GLN A 40 2.48 -8.36 -2.55
CA GLN A 40 3.18 -8.52 -1.26
C GLN A 40 3.82 -9.90 -1.14
N ILE A 41 4.98 -9.99 -0.48
CA ILE A 41 5.67 -11.27 -0.25
C ILE A 41 5.34 -11.76 1.16
N TYR A 42 4.94 -13.03 1.25
CA TYR A 42 4.63 -13.73 2.50
C TYR A 42 5.59 -14.90 2.72
N PRO A 43 5.74 -15.42 3.96
CA PRO A 43 6.62 -16.55 4.27
C PRO A 43 6.31 -17.80 3.43
N ASP A 44 7.33 -18.55 3.03
CA ASP A 44 7.17 -19.76 2.20
C ASP A 44 6.50 -20.93 2.96
N LYS A 45 6.54 -20.91 4.31
CA LYS A 45 5.90 -21.94 5.16
C LYS A 45 4.38 -21.89 5.15
N LEU A 46 3.82 -20.71 4.86
CA LEU A 46 2.38 -20.46 4.95
C LEU A 46 1.57 -21.35 3.99
N MET A 47 2.09 -21.66 2.80
CA MET A 47 1.37 -22.48 1.83
C MET A 47 1.20 -23.95 2.30
N PRO A 48 2.26 -24.67 2.70
CA PRO A 48 2.13 -25.96 3.40
C PRO A 48 1.25 -25.90 4.65
N ASP A 49 1.37 -24.84 5.46
CA ASP A 49 0.59 -24.71 6.70
C ASP A 49 -0.93 -24.58 6.41
N ILE A 50 -1.30 -23.80 5.39
CA ILE A 50 -2.68 -23.69 4.90
C ILE A 50 -3.16 -25.05 4.37
N ALA A 51 -2.34 -25.78 3.61
CA ALA A 51 -2.72 -27.10 3.11
C ALA A 51 -2.93 -28.12 4.24
N ALA A 52 -2.07 -28.11 5.27
CA ALA A 52 -2.21 -28.97 6.45
C ALA A 52 -3.46 -28.63 7.27
N ALA A 53 -3.74 -27.34 7.48
CA ALA A 53 -4.94 -26.89 8.18
C ALA A 53 -6.23 -27.18 7.38
N LEU A 54 -6.21 -27.04 6.05
CA LEU A 54 -7.34 -27.41 5.20
C LEU A 54 -7.58 -28.91 5.25
N SER A 55 -6.53 -29.73 5.13
CA SER A 55 -6.60 -31.19 5.28
C SER A 55 -7.21 -31.61 6.62
N ALA A 56 -6.86 -30.93 7.72
CA ALA A 56 -7.47 -31.17 9.03
C ALA A 56 -8.97 -30.79 9.08
N CYS A 57 -9.40 -29.77 8.35
CA CYS A 57 -10.79 -29.31 8.31
C CYS A 57 -11.69 -30.14 7.38
N THR A 58 -11.17 -30.57 6.23
CA THR A 58 -11.95 -31.24 5.17
C THR A 58 -11.82 -32.76 5.21
N GLY A 59 -10.78 -33.29 5.86
CA GLY A 59 -10.46 -34.72 5.89
C GLY A 59 -9.76 -35.22 4.62
N GLU A 60 -9.43 -34.34 3.68
CA GLU A 60 -8.66 -34.71 2.49
C GLU A 60 -7.17 -34.90 2.81
N SER A 61 -6.46 -35.67 1.98
CA SER A 61 -5.00 -35.80 2.10
C SER A 61 -4.28 -34.49 1.77
N PHE A 62 -3.14 -34.24 2.44
CA PHE A 62 -2.28 -33.09 2.17
C PHE A 62 -1.92 -32.95 0.67
N ASP A 63 -1.64 -34.08 0.02
CA ASP A 63 -1.31 -34.14 -1.41
C ASP A 63 -2.49 -33.71 -2.29
N SER A 64 -3.73 -34.06 -1.90
CA SER A 64 -4.97 -33.61 -2.57
C SER A 64 -5.12 -32.10 -2.47
N CYS A 65 -4.97 -31.54 -1.26
CA CYS A 65 -5.05 -30.11 -1.04
C CYS A 65 -3.98 -29.34 -1.83
N MET A 66 -2.75 -29.83 -1.88
CA MET A 66 -1.68 -29.21 -2.67
C MET A 66 -1.94 -29.27 -4.17
N ASN A 67 -2.47 -30.39 -4.68
CA ASN A 67 -2.90 -30.51 -6.08
C ASN A 67 -4.05 -29.53 -6.38
N PHE A 68 -5.04 -29.45 -5.50
CA PHE A 68 -6.14 -28.50 -5.57
C PHE A 68 -5.65 -27.05 -5.64
N PHE A 69 -4.70 -26.65 -4.80
CA PHE A 69 -4.11 -25.30 -4.83
C PHE A 69 -3.42 -24.99 -6.17
N GLY A 70 -2.76 -25.99 -6.77
CA GLY A 70 -2.17 -25.86 -8.11
C GLY A 70 -3.22 -25.54 -9.19
N LYS A 71 -4.38 -26.20 -9.13
CA LYS A 71 -5.50 -25.93 -10.04
C LYS A 71 -6.12 -24.56 -9.81
N CYS A 72 -6.36 -24.19 -8.55
CA CYS A 72 -6.88 -22.89 -8.16
C CYS A 72 -6.03 -21.75 -8.74
N PHE A 73 -4.70 -21.90 -8.65
CA PHE A 73 -3.79 -20.90 -9.19
C PHE A 73 -4.00 -20.71 -10.69
N VAL A 74 -4.09 -21.77 -11.49
CA VAL A 74 -4.27 -21.66 -12.95
C VAL A 74 -5.59 -20.98 -13.30
N ARG A 75 -6.68 -21.36 -12.62
CA ARG A 75 -7.99 -20.70 -12.82
C ARG A 75 -7.97 -19.22 -12.43
N PHE A 76 -7.31 -18.90 -11.32
CA PHE A 76 -7.13 -17.51 -10.89
C PHE A 76 -6.26 -16.72 -11.86
N PHE A 77 -5.21 -17.36 -12.39
CA PHE A 77 -4.27 -16.79 -13.35
C PHE A 77 -4.97 -16.37 -14.64
N SER A 78 -5.96 -17.15 -15.09
CA SER A 78 -6.82 -16.81 -16.23
C SER A 78 -7.62 -15.50 -15.99
N ASN A 79 -8.07 -15.20 -14.77
CA ASN A 79 -8.83 -13.98 -14.46
C ASN A 79 -8.01 -12.69 -14.65
N PHE A 80 -6.68 -12.76 -14.53
CA PHE A 80 -5.79 -11.62 -14.78
C PHE A 80 -5.43 -11.44 -16.26
N GLY A 81 -6.00 -12.25 -17.17
CA GLY A 81 -5.75 -12.18 -18.61
C GLY A 81 -4.41 -12.78 -19.04
N TYR A 82 -3.75 -13.54 -18.16
CA TYR A 82 -2.52 -14.28 -18.51
C TYR A 82 -2.81 -15.57 -19.29
N ASP A 83 -4.08 -15.95 -19.45
CA ASP A 83 -4.54 -17.03 -20.34
C ASP A 83 -4.00 -16.84 -21.77
N LYS A 84 -4.00 -15.59 -22.26
CA LYS A 84 -3.47 -15.22 -23.57
C LYS A 84 -1.97 -15.52 -23.69
N MET A 85 -1.22 -15.27 -22.61
CA MET A 85 0.22 -15.54 -22.59
C MET A 85 0.49 -17.04 -22.73
N ILE A 86 -0.21 -17.88 -21.96
CA ILE A 86 -0.07 -19.34 -22.03
C ILE A 86 -0.45 -19.85 -23.42
N ARG A 87 -1.62 -19.44 -23.95
CA ARG A 87 -2.08 -19.85 -25.29
C ARG A 87 -1.14 -19.40 -26.42
N SER A 88 -0.44 -18.28 -26.23
CA SER A 88 0.49 -17.74 -27.23
C SER A 88 1.83 -18.48 -27.31
N THR A 89 2.17 -19.29 -26.31
CA THR A 89 3.48 -19.97 -26.24
C THR A 89 3.67 -21.02 -27.32
N GLY A 90 2.60 -21.68 -27.74
CA GLY A 90 2.64 -22.62 -28.85
C GLY A 90 1.35 -23.39 -29.04
N ARG A 91 1.28 -24.11 -30.16
CA ARG A 91 0.06 -24.83 -30.59
C ARG A 91 -0.13 -26.11 -29.82
N TYR A 92 0.96 -26.76 -29.42
CA TYR A 92 0.96 -28.02 -28.70
C TYR A 92 1.41 -27.82 -27.26
N PHE A 93 0.96 -28.70 -26.37
CA PHE A 93 1.36 -28.67 -24.97
C PHE A 93 2.88 -28.80 -24.79
N CYS A 94 3.57 -29.54 -25.65
CA CYS A 94 5.04 -29.63 -25.66
C CYS A 94 5.73 -28.28 -25.92
N ASP A 95 5.16 -27.41 -26.75
CA ASP A 95 5.71 -26.08 -27.01
C ASP A 95 5.64 -25.22 -25.74
N PHE A 96 4.50 -25.31 -25.03
CA PHE A 96 4.35 -24.70 -23.71
C PHE A 96 5.41 -25.22 -22.74
N LEU A 97 5.57 -26.55 -22.61
CA LEU A 97 6.56 -27.17 -21.71
C LEU A 97 8.00 -26.71 -21.97
N GLN A 98 8.37 -26.45 -23.23
CA GLN A 98 9.68 -25.91 -23.60
C GLN A 98 9.85 -24.43 -23.22
N SER A 99 8.74 -23.69 -23.13
CA SER A 99 8.72 -22.25 -22.94
C SER A 99 8.46 -21.79 -21.50
N ILE A 100 8.20 -22.70 -20.55
CA ILE A 100 7.82 -22.34 -19.17
C ILE A 100 8.84 -21.41 -18.52
N ASP A 101 10.14 -21.72 -18.66
CA ASP A 101 11.19 -20.87 -18.10
C ASP A 101 11.19 -19.46 -18.73
N ASN A 102 10.81 -19.33 -20.01
CA ASN A 102 10.66 -18.03 -20.67
C ASN A 102 9.49 -17.23 -20.10
N ILE A 103 8.36 -17.88 -19.84
CA ILE A 103 7.19 -17.26 -19.18
C ILE A 103 7.59 -16.74 -17.80
N HIS A 104 8.26 -17.56 -17.01
CA HIS A 104 8.74 -17.14 -15.70
C HIS A 104 9.69 -15.95 -15.77
N LEU A 105 10.54 -15.87 -16.79
CA LEU A 105 11.43 -14.72 -16.97
C LEU A 105 10.64 -13.45 -17.29
N ILE A 106 9.63 -13.52 -18.14
CA ILE A 106 8.76 -12.38 -18.46
C ILE A 106 8.00 -11.93 -17.20
N MET A 107 7.50 -12.88 -16.41
CA MET A 107 6.76 -12.60 -15.19
C MET A 107 7.62 -11.91 -14.12
N ARG A 108 8.96 -11.93 -14.22
CA ARG A 108 9.83 -11.16 -13.31
C ARG A 108 9.76 -9.65 -13.54
N PHE A 109 9.34 -9.18 -14.71
CA PHE A 109 9.10 -7.76 -14.91
C PHE A 109 7.94 -7.27 -14.04
N THR A 110 6.88 -8.07 -13.93
CA THR A 110 5.74 -7.78 -13.04
C THR A 110 6.05 -8.14 -11.59
N TYR A 111 6.84 -9.18 -11.35
CA TYR A 111 7.19 -9.70 -10.02
C TYR A 111 8.73 -9.76 -9.82
N PRO A 112 9.41 -8.61 -9.56
CA PRO A 112 10.88 -8.53 -9.57
C PRO A 112 11.59 -9.48 -8.60
N LYS A 113 11.00 -9.70 -7.42
CA LYS A 113 11.57 -10.55 -6.36
C LYS A 113 11.15 -12.03 -6.53
N MET A 114 10.57 -12.40 -7.66
CA MET A 114 10.09 -13.76 -7.89
C MET A 114 11.27 -14.72 -8.06
N LYS A 115 11.29 -15.75 -7.21
CA LYS A 115 12.16 -16.91 -7.35
C LYS A 115 11.38 -18.01 -8.08
N SER A 116 11.51 -18.05 -9.40
CA SER A 116 10.86 -19.07 -10.23
C SER A 116 11.62 -20.40 -10.17
N PRO A 117 10.90 -21.53 -10.16
CA PRO A 117 11.53 -22.82 -10.43
C PRO A 117 11.96 -22.91 -11.90
N SER A 118 12.95 -23.75 -12.18
CA SER A 118 13.32 -24.09 -13.57
C SER A 118 12.69 -25.41 -13.96
N MET A 119 12.14 -25.45 -15.17
CA MET A 119 11.48 -26.61 -15.76
C MET A 119 12.09 -26.91 -17.13
N GLN A 120 12.78 -28.04 -17.23
CA GLN A 120 13.48 -28.46 -18.44
C GLN A 120 12.85 -29.72 -19.01
N LEU A 121 12.44 -29.65 -20.28
CA LEU A 121 11.96 -30.81 -21.02
C LEU A 121 13.14 -31.72 -21.38
N THR A 122 13.18 -32.92 -20.79
CA THR A 122 14.31 -33.85 -20.96
C THR A 122 14.11 -34.81 -22.13
N SER A 123 12.91 -35.39 -22.24
CA SER A 123 12.58 -36.33 -23.31
C SER A 123 11.09 -36.23 -23.69
N MET A 124 10.79 -36.57 -24.94
CA MET A 124 9.44 -36.61 -25.50
C MET A 124 9.26 -37.91 -26.28
N ASP A 125 8.07 -38.47 -26.22
CA ASP A 125 7.64 -39.61 -27.03
C ASP A 125 6.16 -39.44 -27.44
N ASP A 126 5.63 -40.38 -28.21
CA ASP A 126 4.25 -40.33 -28.70
C ASP A 126 3.20 -40.41 -27.58
N LYS A 127 3.59 -40.90 -26.40
CA LYS A 127 2.71 -41.11 -25.24
C LYS A 127 2.91 -40.05 -24.15
N GLY A 128 3.70 -39.00 -24.41
CA GLY A 128 3.86 -37.88 -23.52
C GLY A 128 5.29 -37.37 -23.40
N ALA A 129 5.63 -36.85 -22.22
CA ALA A 129 6.87 -36.14 -22.01
C ALA A 129 7.42 -36.25 -20.59
N VAL A 130 8.72 -36.03 -20.45
CA VAL A 130 9.44 -36.04 -19.17
C VAL A 130 10.04 -34.67 -18.90
N ILE A 131 9.69 -34.08 -17.76
CA ILE A 131 10.20 -32.78 -17.33
C ILE A 131 11.07 -32.93 -16.07
N LEU A 132 12.14 -32.15 -16.03
CA LEU A 132 13.02 -31.99 -14.88
C LEU A 132 12.70 -30.66 -14.21
N TYR A 133 12.21 -30.74 -12.97
CA TYR A 133 11.89 -29.59 -12.14
C TYR A 133 13.01 -29.34 -11.14
N ARG A 134 13.48 -28.10 -11.06
CA ARG A 134 14.46 -27.64 -10.06
C ARG A 134 13.91 -26.45 -9.31
N SER A 135 13.99 -26.50 -7.98
CA SER A 135 13.47 -25.44 -7.11
C SER A 135 14.32 -25.30 -5.86
N SER A 136 14.32 -24.12 -5.27
CA SER A 136 14.87 -23.89 -3.93
C SER A 136 13.86 -24.17 -2.81
N ARG A 137 12.62 -24.54 -3.15
CA ARG A 137 11.53 -24.79 -2.21
C ARG A 137 11.15 -26.26 -2.16
N THR A 138 10.96 -26.79 -0.96
CA THR A 138 10.53 -28.17 -0.69
C THR A 138 9.00 -28.27 -0.61
N GLY A 139 8.45 -29.47 -0.87
CA GLY A 139 7.02 -29.75 -0.64
C GLY A 139 6.07 -29.19 -1.69
N MET A 140 6.58 -28.68 -2.81
CA MET A 140 5.78 -28.06 -3.87
C MET A 140 5.52 -29.01 -5.06
N SER A 141 5.90 -30.28 -4.96
CA SER A 141 5.82 -31.21 -6.08
C SER A 141 4.39 -31.52 -6.53
N LYS A 142 3.49 -31.75 -5.58
CA LYS A 142 2.07 -32.00 -5.85
C LYS A 142 1.35 -30.76 -6.38
N TYR A 143 1.79 -29.57 -5.96
CA TYR A 143 1.29 -28.30 -6.46
C TYR A 143 1.55 -28.14 -7.96
N LEU A 144 2.76 -28.47 -8.43
CA LEU A 144 3.08 -28.43 -9.86
C LEU A 144 2.23 -29.40 -10.68
N ILE A 145 1.94 -30.60 -10.15
CA ILE A 145 1.06 -31.57 -10.83
C ILE A 145 -0.32 -30.96 -11.07
N GLY A 146 -0.89 -30.28 -10.07
CA GLY A 146 -2.18 -29.60 -10.22
C GLY A 146 -2.15 -28.51 -11.28
N GLN A 147 -1.09 -27.69 -11.29
CA GLN A 147 -0.90 -26.67 -12.32
C GLN A 147 -0.83 -27.26 -13.73
N MET A 148 0.02 -28.26 -13.95
CA MET A 148 0.20 -28.88 -15.27
C MET A 148 -1.09 -29.56 -15.75
N THR A 149 -1.83 -30.18 -14.83
CA THR A 149 -3.09 -30.85 -15.16
C THR A 149 -4.15 -29.85 -15.60
N GLU A 150 -4.31 -28.75 -14.85
CA GLU A 150 -5.29 -27.71 -15.21
C GLU A 150 -4.90 -26.99 -16.49
N VAL A 151 -3.60 -26.66 -16.68
CA VAL A 151 -3.13 -26.00 -17.92
C VAL A 151 -3.42 -26.85 -19.16
N ALA A 152 -3.12 -28.15 -19.10
CA ALA A 152 -3.35 -29.04 -20.23
C ALA A 152 -4.86 -29.20 -20.54
N GLN A 153 -5.69 -29.27 -19.50
CA GLN A 153 -7.14 -29.40 -19.64
C GLN A 153 -7.80 -28.09 -20.13
N GLU A 154 -7.52 -26.96 -19.50
CA GLU A 154 -8.17 -25.67 -19.74
C GLU A 154 -7.71 -24.99 -21.05
N PHE A 155 -6.41 -25.08 -21.37
CA PHE A 155 -5.86 -24.39 -22.54
C PHE A 155 -5.74 -25.28 -23.77
N TYR A 156 -5.42 -26.57 -23.60
CA TYR A 156 -5.16 -27.50 -24.70
C TYR A 156 -6.24 -28.58 -24.89
N GLY A 157 -7.20 -28.70 -23.97
CA GLY A 157 -8.23 -29.74 -24.03
C GLY A 157 -7.68 -31.16 -23.89
N LEU A 158 -6.48 -31.32 -23.32
CA LEU A 158 -5.78 -32.59 -23.20
C LEU A 158 -5.89 -33.12 -21.77
N PRO A 159 -6.51 -34.29 -21.55
CA PRO A 159 -6.47 -34.95 -20.25
C PRO A 159 -5.09 -35.57 -20.05
N ILE A 160 -4.37 -35.11 -19.03
CA ILE A 160 -3.02 -35.61 -18.71
C ILE A 160 -3.01 -36.40 -17.41
N LYS A 161 -2.11 -37.38 -17.32
CA LYS A 161 -1.76 -38.04 -16.06
C LYS A 161 -0.31 -37.73 -15.72
N ALA A 162 -0.09 -37.10 -14.57
CA ALA A 162 1.24 -36.71 -14.12
C ALA A 162 1.65 -37.50 -12.87
N TYR A 163 2.86 -38.05 -12.87
CA TYR A 163 3.44 -38.73 -11.71
C TYR A 163 4.94 -38.46 -11.58
N VAL A 164 5.44 -38.60 -10.36
CA VAL A 164 6.85 -38.40 -10.01
C VAL A 164 7.62 -39.69 -10.30
N ILE A 165 8.68 -39.60 -11.11
CA ILE A 165 9.59 -40.72 -11.41
C ILE A 165 10.70 -40.78 -10.36
N GLU A 166 11.35 -39.65 -10.13
CA GLU A 166 12.49 -39.51 -9.24
C GLU A 166 12.36 -38.21 -8.46
N SER A 167 12.74 -38.22 -7.19
CA SER A 167 12.70 -37.04 -6.35
C SER A 167 13.91 -37.01 -5.43
N GLN A 168 14.58 -35.86 -5.39
CA GLN A 168 15.73 -35.59 -4.53
C GLN A 168 15.44 -34.35 -3.70
N ASN A 169 15.64 -34.45 -2.38
CA ASN A 169 15.42 -33.37 -1.40
C ASN A 169 13.98 -32.83 -1.31
N ASP A 170 12.99 -33.50 -1.91
CA ASP A 170 11.57 -33.12 -1.76
C ASP A 170 10.97 -33.80 -0.53
N ILE A 171 10.78 -33.04 0.53
CA ILE A 171 10.16 -33.51 1.77
C ILE A 171 8.68 -33.10 1.75
N SER A 172 7.79 -34.09 1.84
CA SER A 172 6.35 -33.87 2.00
C SER A 172 6.02 -33.58 3.48
N GLY A 173 5.31 -32.48 3.72
CA GLY A 173 5.05 -31.94 5.06
C GLY A 173 5.92 -30.72 5.35
N GLY A 174 5.35 -29.70 5.99
CA GLY A 174 6.05 -28.48 6.36
C GLY A 174 7.34 -28.74 7.13
N THR A 175 8.15 -27.69 7.33
CA THR A 175 9.52 -27.71 7.91
C THR A 175 9.67 -28.27 9.34
N ALA A 176 8.70 -29.02 9.87
CA ALA A 176 8.67 -29.61 11.20
C ALA A 176 8.97 -31.13 11.24
N GLY A 177 9.58 -31.69 10.19
CA GLY A 177 10.22 -33.02 10.25
C GLY A 177 11.70 -32.91 10.67
N PRO A 178 12.26 -33.84 11.48
CA PRO A 178 13.58 -33.68 12.05
C PRO A 178 14.65 -34.07 11.03
N ILE A 179 15.28 -33.09 10.38
CA ILE A 179 16.56 -33.31 9.69
C ILE A 179 17.54 -32.23 10.12
N LYS A 180 18.65 -32.69 10.72
CA LYS A 180 19.81 -31.88 11.08
C LYS A 180 20.36 -31.21 9.82
N LEU A 181 20.38 -29.88 9.82
CA LEU A 181 21.09 -29.08 8.82
C LEU A 181 22.59 -29.40 8.88
N THR A 182 23.10 -30.13 7.90
CA THR A 182 24.52 -30.12 7.54
C THR A 182 24.66 -29.38 6.21
N GLU A 183 24.98 -28.09 6.35
CA GLU A 183 25.61 -27.16 5.40
C GLU A 183 25.55 -27.49 3.89
N GLY A 184 24.55 -26.93 3.20
CA GLY A 184 24.51 -26.77 1.74
C GLY A 184 23.16 -26.22 1.27
N PRO A 185 23.08 -25.43 0.17
CA PRO A 185 21.80 -24.98 -0.37
C PRO A 185 21.03 -26.18 -0.96
N LEU A 186 19.96 -26.60 -0.27
CA LEU A 186 19.10 -27.70 -0.69
C LEU A 186 18.35 -27.32 -1.97
N THR A 187 18.90 -27.70 -3.12
CA THR A 187 18.18 -27.67 -4.39
C THR A 187 17.32 -28.92 -4.49
N VAL A 188 16.01 -28.73 -4.65
CA VAL A 188 15.03 -29.79 -4.86
C VAL A 188 15.00 -30.12 -6.34
N ILE A 189 15.17 -31.39 -6.68
CA ILE A 189 15.17 -31.88 -8.05
C ILE A 189 14.11 -32.96 -8.15
N VAL A 190 13.12 -32.77 -9.02
CA VAL A 190 12.04 -33.74 -9.23
C VAL A 190 11.87 -34.00 -10.72
N LYS A 191 11.82 -35.28 -11.09
CA LYS A 191 11.58 -35.72 -12.47
C LYS A 191 10.14 -36.20 -12.60
N TYR A 192 9.35 -35.56 -13.46
CA TYR A 192 7.96 -35.93 -13.70
C TYR A 192 7.80 -36.61 -15.04
N ARG A 193 6.91 -37.60 -15.08
CA ARG A 193 6.33 -38.12 -16.32
C ARG A 193 4.93 -37.54 -16.49
N LEU A 194 4.68 -36.97 -17.66
CA LEU A 194 3.39 -36.48 -18.11
C LEU A 194 2.92 -37.38 -19.24
N ASP A 195 1.86 -38.16 -19.01
CA ASP A 195 1.27 -39.03 -20.03
C ASP A 195 0.10 -38.32 -20.71
N PHE A 196 0.19 -38.18 -22.03
CA PHE A 196 -0.82 -37.58 -22.92
C PHE A 196 -0.57 -38.01 -24.37
N ASP A 197 -1.57 -37.84 -25.24
CA ASP A 197 -1.39 -38.12 -26.67
C ASP A 197 -0.55 -37.02 -27.33
N ASN A 198 0.66 -37.40 -27.76
CA ASN A 198 1.64 -36.49 -28.36
C ASN A 198 2.00 -36.91 -29.81
N SER A 199 1.24 -37.83 -30.38
CA SER A 199 1.52 -38.44 -31.70
C SER A 199 1.57 -37.41 -32.84
N GLU A 200 0.65 -36.45 -32.87
CA GLU A 200 0.59 -35.39 -33.89
C GLU A 200 1.83 -34.49 -33.87
N TYR A 201 2.29 -34.11 -32.68
CA TYR A 201 3.49 -33.28 -32.50
C TYR A 201 4.75 -34.01 -32.99
N MET A 202 4.89 -35.28 -32.61
CA MET A 202 6.04 -36.11 -33.01
C MET A 202 6.07 -36.35 -34.52
N ALA A 203 4.93 -36.62 -35.16
CA ALA A 203 4.83 -36.77 -36.61
C ALA A 203 5.23 -35.51 -37.37
N LYS A 204 4.78 -34.33 -36.91
CA LYS A 204 5.17 -33.05 -37.51
C LYS A 204 6.68 -32.78 -37.39
N ARG A 205 7.25 -33.10 -36.24
CA ARG A 205 8.69 -32.92 -36.00
C ARG A 205 9.52 -33.83 -36.90
N VAL A 206 9.15 -35.10 -37.05
CA VAL A 206 9.83 -36.05 -37.95
C VAL A 206 9.77 -35.55 -39.39
N ASN A 207 8.63 -35.06 -39.86
CA ASN A 207 8.51 -34.47 -41.20
C ASN A 207 9.38 -33.21 -41.37
N THR A 208 9.52 -32.38 -40.33
CA THR A 208 10.34 -31.16 -40.36
C THR A 208 11.84 -31.49 -40.36
N GLU A 209 12.27 -32.51 -39.60
CA GLU A 209 13.66 -32.99 -39.57
C GLU A 209 14.04 -33.83 -40.80
N ALA A 210 13.08 -34.38 -41.54
CA ALA A 210 13.31 -35.14 -42.77
C ALA A 210 13.45 -34.26 -44.04
N HIS A 211 12.89 -33.05 -44.04
CA HIS A 211 13.00 -32.10 -45.17
C HIS A 211 14.36 -31.38 -45.40
N PRO A 212 15.31 -31.24 -44.45
CA PRO A 212 16.58 -30.54 -44.69
C PRO A 212 17.46 -31.20 -45.75
N SER A 213 17.28 -32.50 -46.01
CA SER A 213 18.07 -33.24 -47.00
C SER A 213 17.73 -32.94 -48.47
N GLN A 214 16.69 -32.15 -48.77
CA GLN A 214 16.22 -31.94 -50.14
C GLN A 214 16.47 -30.54 -50.73
N LEU A 215 16.87 -29.55 -49.93
CA LEU A 215 17.12 -28.18 -50.40
C LEU A 215 18.56 -27.76 -50.11
N ARG A 216 19.45 -27.83 -51.12
CA ARG A 216 20.77 -27.18 -51.06
C ARG A 216 20.58 -25.67 -51.17
N MET A 217 20.48 -25.01 -50.02
CA MET A 217 20.51 -23.55 -49.95
C MET A 217 21.90 -23.03 -50.34
N PRO A 218 22.03 -21.85 -50.96
CA PRO A 218 23.31 -21.23 -51.23
C PRO A 218 24.06 -20.92 -49.92
N THR A 219 25.37 -21.07 -49.91
CA THR A 219 26.23 -20.80 -48.75
C THR A 219 26.28 -19.31 -48.45
N VAL A 220 26.08 -18.92 -47.19
CA VAL A 220 26.23 -17.54 -46.70
C VAL A 220 27.66 -17.35 -46.17
N LYS A 221 28.30 -16.23 -46.48
CA LYS A 221 29.61 -15.88 -45.90
C LYS A 221 29.48 -15.60 -44.40
N LEU A 222 30.43 -16.08 -43.61
CA LEU A 222 30.40 -15.92 -42.16
C LEU A 222 30.47 -14.44 -41.74
N ASP A 223 31.21 -13.60 -42.46
CA ASP A 223 31.31 -12.16 -42.17
C ASP A 223 29.93 -11.49 -42.19
N VAL A 224 29.15 -11.74 -43.24
CA VAL A 224 27.77 -11.21 -43.37
C VAL A 224 26.86 -11.69 -42.23
N PHE A 225 27.10 -12.91 -41.73
CA PHE A 225 26.37 -13.42 -40.58
C PHE A 225 26.76 -12.72 -39.28
N LEU A 226 28.05 -12.45 -39.07
CA LEU A 226 28.54 -11.73 -37.89
C LEU A 226 28.13 -10.26 -37.89
N ASP A 227 28.03 -9.63 -39.06
CA ASP A 227 27.48 -8.27 -39.23
C ASP A 227 26.01 -8.19 -38.83
N LEU A 228 25.23 -9.23 -39.15
CA LEU A 228 23.83 -9.32 -38.73
C LEU A 228 23.71 -9.54 -37.22
N PHE A 229 24.60 -10.33 -36.63
CA PHE A 229 24.58 -10.70 -35.22
C PHE A 229 25.83 -10.20 -34.46
N PRO A 230 25.93 -8.88 -34.18
CA PRO A 230 27.14 -8.23 -33.69
C PRO A 230 27.63 -8.70 -32.31
N PHE A 231 26.78 -9.35 -31.51
CA PHE A 231 27.13 -9.87 -30.18
C PHE A 231 27.41 -11.38 -30.13
N THR A 232 27.37 -12.08 -31.26
CA THR A 232 27.51 -13.55 -31.31
C THR A 232 28.97 -13.99 -31.25
N PHE A 233 29.23 -15.18 -30.70
CA PHE A 233 30.52 -15.85 -30.81
C PHE A 233 30.40 -17.35 -31.10
N VAL A 234 31.45 -17.93 -31.68
CA VAL A 234 31.52 -19.33 -32.12
C VAL A 234 32.60 -20.07 -31.36
N LEU A 235 32.25 -21.21 -30.75
CA LEU A 235 33.13 -22.07 -29.96
C LEU A 235 33.47 -23.36 -30.71
N ASN A 236 34.73 -23.78 -30.57
CA ASN A 236 35.17 -25.12 -30.97
C ASN A 236 35.04 -26.13 -29.81
N HIS A 237 35.33 -27.41 -30.09
CA HIS A 237 35.26 -28.49 -29.09
C HIS A 237 36.14 -28.24 -27.83
N SER A 238 37.21 -27.44 -27.95
CA SER A 238 38.05 -27.03 -26.82
C SER A 238 37.55 -25.80 -26.06
N MET A 239 36.30 -25.37 -26.29
CA MET A 239 35.67 -24.21 -25.64
C MET A 239 36.41 -22.88 -25.91
N LYS A 240 37.13 -22.79 -27.04
CA LYS A 240 37.82 -21.59 -27.48
C LYS A 240 37.01 -20.83 -28.51
N ILE A 241 37.01 -19.50 -28.41
CA ILE A 241 36.33 -18.62 -29.36
C ILE A 241 37.10 -18.61 -30.68
N THR A 242 36.44 -18.99 -31.78
CA THR A 242 37.03 -19.00 -33.13
C THR A 242 36.67 -17.75 -33.91
N HIS A 243 35.42 -17.30 -33.78
CA HIS A 243 34.88 -16.12 -34.45
C HIS A 243 33.94 -15.39 -33.49
N ALA A 244 33.83 -14.08 -33.65
CA ALA A 244 32.97 -13.24 -32.84
C ALA A 244 32.49 -12.04 -33.67
N GLY A 245 31.32 -11.50 -33.32
CA GLY A 245 30.82 -10.27 -33.89
C GLY A 245 31.65 -9.06 -33.48
N GLU A 246 31.56 -7.98 -34.24
CA GLU A 246 32.37 -6.78 -34.03
C GLU A 246 32.10 -6.14 -32.65
N LYS A 247 30.82 -5.98 -32.27
CA LYS A 247 30.44 -5.23 -31.06
C LYS A 247 30.80 -5.94 -29.77
N ILE A 248 30.79 -7.27 -29.71
CA ILE A 248 31.26 -7.98 -28.51
C ILE A 248 32.77 -7.79 -28.30
N VAL A 249 33.54 -7.71 -29.38
CA VAL A 249 34.99 -7.47 -29.32
C VAL A 249 35.28 -6.02 -28.92
N GLU A 250 34.61 -5.05 -29.53
CA GLU A 250 34.71 -3.62 -29.15
C GLU A 250 34.39 -3.42 -27.67
N THR A 251 33.27 -4.00 -27.20
CA THR A 251 32.86 -3.87 -25.79
C THR A 251 33.89 -4.50 -24.85
N TRP A 252 34.50 -5.62 -25.24
CA TRP A 252 35.57 -6.24 -24.46
C TRP A 252 36.83 -5.38 -24.36
N ILE A 253 37.23 -4.74 -25.46
CA ILE A 253 38.37 -3.81 -25.48
C ILE A 253 38.08 -2.62 -24.57
N MET A 254 36.87 -2.06 -24.63
CA MET A 254 36.45 -0.93 -23.76
C MET A 254 36.52 -1.29 -22.28
N HIS A 255 36.09 -2.49 -21.89
CA HIS A 255 36.12 -2.91 -20.49
C HIS A 255 37.51 -3.40 -20.02
N ASN A 256 38.44 -3.71 -20.93
CA ASN A 256 39.76 -4.24 -20.62
C ASN A 256 40.87 -3.43 -21.34
N PRO A 257 41.06 -2.14 -20.97
CA PRO A 257 42.04 -1.29 -21.62
C PRO A 257 43.46 -1.84 -21.45
N GLY A 258 44.20 -1.94 -22.55
CA GLY A 258 45.57 -2.49 -22.59
C GLY A 258 45.67 -3.98 -22.89
N ALA A 259 44.54 -4.70 -22.98
CA ALA A 259 44.53 -6.07 -23.49
C ALA A 259 44.69 -6.08 -25.02
N ASN A 260 45.42 -7.07 -25.56
CA ASN A 260 45.60 -7.21 -27.00
C ASN A 260 44.25 -7.59 -27.65
N PRO A 261 43.71 -6.81 -28.61
CA PRO A 261 42.48 -7.13 -29.34
C PRO A 261 42.49 -8.52 -29.99
N LYS A 262 43.66 -8.97 -30.46
CA LYS A 262 43.84 -10.31 -31.06
C LYS A 262 43.74 -11.45 -30.03
N GLY A 263 43.79 -11.13 -28.74
CA GLY A 263 43.66 -12.08 -27.64
C GLY A 263 42.22 -12.52 -27.36
N PHE A 264 41.19 -11.86 -27.90
CA PHE A 264 39.82 -12.31 -27.74
C PHE A 264 39.55 -13.62 -28.51
N ILE A 265 40.09 -13.72 -29.72
CA ILE A 265 39.99 -14.92 -30.56
C ILE A 265 41.07 -15.92 -30.14
N GLY A 266 40.68 -17.18 -29.93
CA GLY A 266 41.55 -18.28 -29.52
C GLY A 266 41.64 -18.49 -28.00
N THR A 267 41.06 -17.59 -27.21
CA THR A 267 40.98 -17.71 -25.74
C THR A 267 39.79 -18.56 -25.32
N HIS A 268 39.91 -19.20 -24.16
CA HIS A 268 38.86 -20.04 -23.60
C HIS A 268 37.71 -19.18 -23.08
N VAL A 269 36.46 -19.56 -23.40
CA VAL A 269 35.28 -18.73 -23.13
C VAL A 269 35.11 -18.38 -21.64
N MET A 270 35.46 -19.30 -20.74
CA MET A 270 35.31 -19.09 -19.29
C MET A 270 36.36 -18.14 -18.69
N ASP A 271 37.43 -17.81 -19.43
CA ASP A 271 38.41 -16.80 -19.02
C ASP A 271 37.90 -15.39 -19.30
N LEU A 272 37.00 -15.26 -20.28
CA LEU A 272 36.41 -13.99 -20.72
C LEU A 272 35.01 -13.75 -20.14
N PHE A 273 34.24 -14.82 -19.92
CA PHE A 273 32.85 -14.75 -19.49
C PHE A 273 32.58 -15.58 -18.24
N HIS A 274 31.79 -15.01 -17.34
CA HIS A 274 31.20 -15.72 -16.22
C HIS A 274 29.76 -16.14 -16.55
N CYS A 275 29.48 -17.44 -16.48
CA CYS A 275 28.13 -17.96 -16.71
C CYS A 275 27.24 -17.72 -15.48
N ARG A 276 26.26 -16.81 -15.57
CA ARG A 276 25.27 -16.56 -14.51
C ARG A 276 24.14 -17.58 -14.51
N ARG A 277 23.78 -18.11 -15.69
CA ARG A 277 22.77 -19.15 -15.85
C ARG A 277 23.14 -20.14 -16.95
N PRO A 278 22.96 -21.46 -16.72
CA PRO A 278 22.39 -22.09 -15.50
C PRO A 278 23.33 -22.06 -14.29
N LYS A 279 22.78 -21.90 -13.08
CA LYS A 279 23.56 -21.84 -11.82
C LYS A 279 24.12 -23.21 -11.43
N ASP A 280 25.27 -23.21 -10.77
CA ASP A 280 25.92 -24.39 -10.15
C ASP A 280 26.17 -25.58 -11.11
N THR A 281 26.26 -25.29 -12.41
CA THR A 281 26.52 -26.27 -13.46
C THR A 281 27.90 -26.05 -14.02
N LYS A 282 28.74 -27.09 -14.07
CA LYS A 282 30.03 -27.01 -14.78
C LYS A 282 29.76 -26.91 -16.28
N ILE A 283 30.26 -25.83 -16.87
CA ILE A 283 30.08 -25.55 -18.30
C ILE A 283 31.18 -26.27 -19.07
N ASP A 284 30.84 -27.47 -19.54
CA ASP A 284 31.66 -28.30 -20.41
C ASP A 284 30.95 -28.50 -21.77
N TRP A 285 31.70 -28.90 -22.80
CA TRP A 285 31.17 -29.11 -24.16
C TRP A 285 29.96 -30.05 -24.20
N ASP A 286 30.06 -31.20 -23.54
CA ASP A 286 28.97 -32.19 -23.47
C ASP A 286 27.72 -31.62 -22.77
N THR A 287 27.93 -30.82 -21.72
CA THR A 287 26.86 -30.15 -20.99
C THR A 287 26.15 -29.12 -21.87
N LEU A 288 26.88 -28.33 -22.65
CA LEU A 288 26.30 -27.35 -23.58
C LEU A 288 25.48 -28.02 -24.69
N ILE A 289 25.95 -29.15 -25.23
CA ILE A 289 25.22 -29.92 -26.25
C ILE A 289 23.92 -30.49 -25.67
N GLN A 290 23.95 -31.01 -24.44
CA GLN A 290 22.76 -31.53 -23.76
C GLN A 290 21.75 -30.41 -23.47
N MET A 291 22.21 -29.20 -23.16
CA MET A 291 21.40 -28.04 -22.77
C MET A 291 21.05 -27.09 -23.92
N ARG A 292 20.97 -27.58 -25.16
CA ARG A 292 20.66 -26.76 -26.37
C ARG A 292 19.39 -25.91 -26.30
N ALA A 293 18.40 -26.30 -25.51
CA ALA A 293 17.13 -25.59 -25.38
C ALA A 293 17.14 -24.53 -24.27
N VAL A 294 18.21 -24.45 -23.48
CA VAL A 294 18.32 -23.55 -22.34
C VAL A 294 18.84 -22.18 -22.79
N LEU A 295 18.27 -21.12 -22.22
CA LEU A 295 18.81 -19.77 -22.36
C LEU A 295 19.99 -19.59 -21.40
N PHE A 296 21.15 -19.27 -21.97
CA PHE A 296 22.35 -18.95 -21.21
C PHE A 296 22.45 -17.45 -20.97
N GLU A 297 22.98 -17.11 -19.79
CA GLU A 297 23.34 -15.73 -19.42
C GLU A 297 24.84 -15.69 -19.13
N PHE A 298 25.60 -14.99 -19.97
CA PHE A 298 27.04 -14.80 -19.84
C PHE A 298 27.36 -13.35 -19.53
N GLU A 299 28.05 -13.10 -18.42
CA GLU A 299 28.55 -11.80 -18.04
C GLU A 299 30.01 -11.67 -18.47
N LEU A 300 30.37 -10.56 -19.10
CA LEU A 300 31.76 -10.31 -19.47
C LEU A 300 32.60 -9.91 -18.25
N ILE A 301 33.76 -10.54 -18.08
CA ILE A 301 34.70 -10.26 -17.00
C ILE A 301 35.48 -8.97 -17.32
N ARG A 302 35.63 -8.10 -16.30
CA ARG A 302 36.33 -6.81 -16.39
C ARG A 302 37.62 -6.84 -15.59
N THR A 303 38.73 -6.40 -16.18
CA THR A 303 40.04 -6.30 -15.50
C THR A 303 40.45 -4.87 -15.13
N GLY A 304 39.81 -3.81 -15.67
CA GLY A 304 40.19 -2.41 -15.43
C GLY A 304 39.09 -1.49 -14.85
N GLN A 305 39.41 -0.77 -13.78
CA GLN A 305 38.71 0.44 -13.33
C GLN A 305 39.51 1.66 -13.79
N ASN A 306 39.33 2.16 -15.02
CA ASN A 306 39.86 3.48 -15.36
C ASN A 306 39.09 4.11 -16.52
N ARG A 307 38.31 5.14 -16.20
CA ARG A 307 37.56 5.97 -17.15
C ARG A 307 38.50 6.80 -18.05
N ASP A 308 39.72 7.07 -17.59
CA ASP A 308 40.72 7.83 -18.37
C ASP A 308 41.33 7.01 -19.53
N ALA A 309 41.31 5.68 -19.44
CA ALA A 309 41.72 4.82 -20.55
C ALA A 309 40.69 4.82 -21.70
N TYR A 310 39.42 5.09 -21.40
CA TYR A 310 38.34 5.26 -22.37
C TYR A 310 38.52 6.56 -23.17
N ASP A 311 38.78 7.69 -22.50
CA ASP A 311 39.05 8.97 -23.19
C ASP A 311 40.38 8.95 -23.97
N ALA A 312 41.36 8.15 -23.53
CA ALA A 312 42.59 7.93 -24.29
C ALA A 312 42.37 7.05 -25.53
N ALA A 313 41.50 6.03 -25.46
CA ALA A 313 41.18 5.16 -26.59
C ALA A 313 40.27 5.81 -27.63
N LEU A 314 39.34 6.69 -27.22
CA LEU A 314 38.45 7.43 -28.12
C LEU A 314 39.20 8.47 -28.97
N ASN A 315 40.33 8.98 -28.47
CA ASN A 315 41.16 9.99 -29.13
C ASN A 315 42.35 9.38 -29.91
N MET A 316 42.38 8.06 -30.09
CA MET A 316 43.41 7.39 -30.90
C MET A 316 42.95 7.26 -32.36
N ASP A 317 43.63 7.95 -33.27
CA ASP A 317 43.43 7.77 -34.72
C ASP A 317 43.94 6.39 -35.15
N PHE A 318 43.02 5.53 -35.58
CA PHE A 318 43.28 4.12 -35.96
C PHE A 318 43.89 3.93 -37.36
N GLU A 319 44.16 5.01 -38.12
CA GLU A 319 44.62 4.91 -39.51
C GLU A 319 46.15 4.74 -39.68
N ASN A 320 46.97 4.91 -38.62
CA ASN A 320 48.44 4.97 -38.75
C ASN A 320 49.20 3.90 -37.92
N TYR A 321 48.67 2.68 -37.81
CA TYR A 321 49.28 1.61 -36.98
C TYR A 321 50.14 0.59 -37.73
N ASP A 322 50.67 0.94 -38.91
CA ASP A 322 51.62 0.07 -39.63
C ASP A 322 53.10 0.31 -39.26
N GLU A 323 53.46 1.34 -38.48
CA GLU A 323 54.89 1.68 -38.22
C GLU A 323 55.29 2.07 -36.78
N MET A 324 54.45 1.91 -35.74
CA MET A 324 54.85 2.23 -34.36
C MET A 324 55.25 0.99 -33.56
N ASP A 325 56.46 0.99 -32.98
CA ASP A 325 56.98 -0.13 -32.18
C ASP A 325 56.29 -0.21 -30.80
N LEU A 326 55.95 -1.43 -30.38
CA LEU A 326 55.07 -1.73 -29.23
C LEU A 326 55.52 -1.08 -27.91
N ASN A 327 56.83 -0.90 -27.76
CA ASN A 327 57.44 -0.33 -26.57
C ASN A 327 57.19 1.17 -26.43
N GLU A 328 57.09 1.91 -27.54
CA GLU A 328 56.89 3.37 -27.53
C GLU A 328 55.44 3.73 -27.18
N ALA A 329 54.46 2.95 -27.67
CA ALA A 329 53.05 3.11 -27.30
C ALA A 329 52.81 2.84 -25.81
N GLN A 330 53.43 1.78 -25.28
CA GLN A 330 53.35 1.43 -23.85
C GLN A 330 54.04 2.48 -22.97
N THR A 331 55.22 2.99 -23.37
CA THR A 331 55.91 4.03 -22.59
C THR A 331 55.15 5.35 -22.61
N MET A 332 54.57 5.78 -23.73
CA MET A 332 53.75 7.00 -23.77
C MET A 332 52.51 6.91 -22.87
N ALA A 333 51.81 5.77 -22.88
CA ALA A 333 50.64 5.55 -22.03
C ALA A 333 51.01 5.52 -20.52
N LEU A 334 52.11 4.83 -20.18
CA LEU A 334 52.62 4.78 -18.80
C LEU A 334 53.14 6.13 -18.30
N THR A 335 53.75 6.93 -19.17
CA THR A 335 54.32 8.25 -18.80
C THR A 335 53.22 9.26 -18.53
N LYS A 336 52.18 9.32 -19.39
CA LYS A 336 51.00 10.16 -19.16
C LYS A 336 50.20 9.74 -17.92
N ALA A 337 50.10 8.43 -17.65
CA ALA A 337 49.46 7.91 -16.43
C ALA A 337 50.25 8.31 -15.15
N LYS A 338 51.58 8.42 -15.23
CA LYS A 338 52.43 8.83 -14.12
C LYS A 338 52.38 10.34 -13.85
N GLU A 339 52.46 11.16 -14.91
CA GLU A 339 52.40 12.63 -14.81
C GLU A 339 51.09 13.13 -14.19
N PHE A 340 49.98 12.41 -14.41
CA PHE A 340 48.69 12.75 -13.81
C PHE A 340 48.57 12.33 -12.34
N ASN A 341 49.11 11.16 -11.98
CA ASN A 341 49.13 10.67 -10.59
C ASN A 341 49.99 11.55 -9.68
N ASP A 342 51.07 12.14 -10.22
CA ASP A 342 51.92 13.08 -9.51
C ASP A 342 51.26 14.48 -9.37
N ALA A 343 50.28 14.83 -10.23
CA ALA A 343 49.54 16.08 -10.17
C ALA A 343 48.36 16.06 -9.18
N HIS A 344 47.86 14.87 -8.80
CA HIS A 344 46.76 14.69 -7.86
C HIS A 344 47.06 13.54 -6.88
N PRO A 345 47.81 13.79 -5.80
CA PRO A 345 48.06 12.76 -4.80
C PRO A 345 46.73 12.37 -4.15
N ALA A 346 46.42 11.07 -4.18
CA ALA A 346 45.17 10.51 -3.69
C ALA A 346 44.88 10.87 -2.23
N ASP A 347 43.77 11.56 -1.98
CA ASP A 347 43.09 11.55 -0.70
C ASP A 347 42.57 10.12 -0.46
N ALA A 348 43.38 9.35 0.26
CA ALA A 348 43.07 8.00 0.71
C ALA A 348 42.07 8.05 1.86
N GLU A 349 40.81 8.39 1.60
CA GLU A 349 39.70 8.24 2.56
C GLU A 349 38.33 8.26 1.86
N LEU A 350 38.02 7.20 1.09
CA LEU A 350 36.63 6.87 0.74
C LEU A 350 36.39 5.39 1.06
N THR A 351 36.12 5.16 2.33
CA THR A 351 35.44 3.98 2.86
C THR A 351 34.10 3.77 2.17
N ALA A 352 33.78 2.50 1.91
CA ALA A 352 32.49 1.96 1.49
C ALA A 352 31.29 2.81 1.94
N GLN A 353 30.72 3.59 1.02
CA GLN A 353 29.35 4.07 1.16
C GLN A 353 28.42 2.94 0.72
N GLU A 354 27.58 2.49 1.64
CA GLU A 354 26.55 1.49 1.41
C GLU A 354 25.62 1.92 0.27
N ASP A 355 25.20 0.95 -0.55
CA ASP A 355 24.22 1.08 -1.62
C ASP A 355 22.86 1.57 -1.09
N GLU A 356 22.70 2.89 -0.88
CA GLU A 356 21.41 3.47 -0.53
C GLU A 356 20.48 3.55 -1.76
N ILE A 357 19.28 2.97 -1.60
CA ILE A 357 18.18 3.04 -2.56
C ILE A 357 17.43 4.35 -2.30
N ASP A 358 17.21 5.15 -3.34
CA ASP A 358 16.35 6.34 -3.22
C ASP A 358 14.91 5.90 -2.87
N PRO A 359 14.36 6.30 -1.72
CA PRO A 359 13.02 5.87 -1.29
C PRO A 359 11.89 6.35 -2.20
N ALA A 360 12.10 7.41 -3.00
CA ALA A 360 11.07 8.02 -3.84
C ALA A 360 11.01 7.40 -5.25
N THR A 361 12.16 7.08 -5.84
CA THR A 361 12.24 6.54 -7.22
C THR A 361 12.52 5.04 -7.26
N GLY A 362 13.01 4.46 -6.17
CA GLY A 362 13.47 3.06 -6.14
C GLY A 362 14.72 2.81 -6.99
N GLU A 363 15.31 3.86 -7.58
CA GLU A 363 16.51 3.76 -8.38
C GLU A 363 17.75 3.68 -7.47
N ARG A 364 18.69 2.82 -7.85
CA ARG A 364 20.03 2.84 -7.26
C ARG A 364 20.72 4.10 -7.77
N ARG A 365 21.20 4.97 -6.88
CA ARG A 365 22.13 6.05 -7.25
C ARG A 365 23.19 5.44 -8.16
N SER A 366 23.36 6.03 -9.35
CA SER A 366 24.23 5.53 -10.39
C SER A 366 25.62 5.25 -9.85
N SER A 367 25.99 3.98 -9.81
CA SER A 367 27.37 3.55 -9.54
C SER A 367 28.27 4.23 -10.58
N GLN A 368 29.19 5.09 -10.14
CA GLN A 368 30.07 5.90 -11.00
C GLN A 368 31.17 5.07 -11.72
N GLY A 369 30.79 4.03 -12.47
CA GLY A 369 31.70 3.21 -13.27
C GLY A 369 30.98 2.41 -14.37
N LEU A 370 31.73 2.03 -15.42
CA LEU A 370 31.23 1.20 -16.52
C LEU A 370 30.70 -0.15 -15.98
N ARG A 371 29.45 -0.49 -16.30
CA ARG A 371 28.84 -1.79 -15.93
C ARG A 371 29.29 -2.89 -16.88
N SER A 372 29.42 -4.12 -16.40
CA SER A 372 29.70 -5.30 -17.22
C SER A 372 28.53 -5.61 -18.16
N ILE A 373 28.83 -5.92 -19.42
CA ILE A 373 27.81 -6.38 -20.37
C ILE A 373 27.32 -7.79 -19.98
N LEU A 374 25.99 -7.94 -19.91
CA LEU A 374 25.33 -9.23 -19.71
C LEU A 374 24.68 -9.67 -21.02
N LEU A 375 25.11 -10.80 -21.55
CA LEU A 375 24.63 -11.37 -22.80
C LEU A 375 23.68 -12.52 -22.52
N LYS A 376 22.51 -12.50 -23.17
CA LYS A 376 21.49 -13.55 -23.04
C LYS A 376 21.17 -14.15 -24.40
N GLY A 377 21.19 -15.47 -24.49
CA GLY A 377 21.06 -16.16 -25.78
C GLY A 377 20.90 -17.66 -25.69
N GLN A 378 20.78 -18.31 -26.85
CA GLN A 378 20.74 -19.76 -26.98
C GLN A 378 22.00 -20.29 -27.67
N MET A 379 22.38 -21.52 -27.33
CA MET A 379 23.51 -22.23 -27.92
C MET A 379 23.03 -23.19 -29.01
N PHE A 380 23.57 -23.05 -30.22
CA PHE A 380 23.23 -23.91 -31.37
C PHE A 380 24.44 -24.73 -31.80
N TYR A 381 24.26 -26.05 -31.91
CA TYR A 381 25.29 -26.95 -32.42
C TYR A 381 25.13 -27.14 -33.93
N ILE A 382 26.17 -26.76 -34.67
CA ILE A 382 26.25 -26.95 -36.13
C ILE A 382 27.04 -28.21 -36.41
N LYS A 383 26.33 -29.27 -36.82
CA LYS A 383 26.93 -30.57 -37.12
C LYS A 383 27.98 -30.53 -38.23
N ASP A 384 27.76 -29.70 -39.24
CA ASP A 384 28.61 -29.65 -40.44
C ASP A 384 30.00 -29.04 -40.16
N VAL A 385 30.08 -28.14 -39.18
CA VAL A 385 31.30 -27.39 -38.80
C VAL A 385 31.84 -27.86 -37.44
N ASP A 386 31.16 -28.81 -36.80
CA ASP A 386 31.43 -29.30 -35.44
C ASP A 386 31.73 -28.16 -34.44
N SER A 387 30.87 -27.15 -34.45
CA SER A 387 31.05 -25.92 -33.68
C SER A 387 29.75 -25.49 -33.01
N LEU A 388 29.85 -24.84 -31.84
CA LEU A 388 28.73 -24.23 -31.12
C LEU A 388 28.67 -22.74 -31.42
N ILE A 389 27.50 -22.22 -31.79
CA ILE A 389 27.26 -20.78 -31.96
C ILE A 389 26.38 -20.29 -30.81
N PHE A 390 26.81 -19.22 -30.15
CA PHE A 390 26.00 -18.52 -29.15
C PHE A 390 25.29 -17.32 -29.77
N LEU A 391 24.00 -17.48 -30.08
CA LEU A 391 23.18 -16.39 -30.58
C LEU A 391 22.59 -15.63 -29.40
N CYS A 392 23.08 -14.41 -29.17
CA CYS A 392 22.68 -13.60 -28.03
C CYS A 392 22.41 -12.14 -28.36
N SER A 393 21.76 -11.48 -27.41
CA SER A 393 21.61 -10.04 -27.36
C SER A 393 21.98 -9.55 -25.95
N PRO A 394 22.49 -8.31 -25.83
CA PRO A 394 22.74 -7.73 -24.52
C PRO A 394 21.42 -7.54 -23.78
N LEU A 395 21.41 -7.88 -22.49
CA LEU A 395 20.32 -7.61 -21.58
C LEU A 395 20.52 -6.21 -21.00
N ILE A 396 19.69 -5.27 -21.44
CA ILE A 396 19.75 -3.86 -21.05
C ILE A 396 18.35 -3.47 -20.58
N GLU A 397 18.26 -2.90 -19.38
CA GLU A 397 16.97 -2.57 -18.77
C GLU A 397 16.54 -1.13 -19.08
N ASN A 398 17.48 -0.19 -19.16
CA ASN A 398 17.21 1.22 -19.40
C ASN A 398 18.27 1.90 -20.32
N LEU A 399 17.95 3.10 -20.79
CA LEU A 399 18.85 3.89 -21.64
C LEU A 399 20.12 4.32 -20.90
N ASP A 400 20.05 4.52 -19.59
CA ASP A 400 21.22 4.89 -18.79
C ASP A 400 22.23 3.74 -18.68
N GLU A 401 21.75 2.50 -18.56
CA GLU A 401 22.60 1.30 -18.58
C GLU A 401 23.21 1.06 -19.96
N LEU A 402 22.46 1.32 -21.04
CA LEU A 402 23.00 1.27 -22.41
C LEU A 402 24.25 2.18 -22.51
N HIS A 403 24.11 3.43 -22.07
CA HIS A 403 25.21 4.40 -22.08
C HIS A 403 26.32 4.04 -21.08
N ALA A 404 25.99 3.49 -19.91
CA ALA A 404 26.96 3.07 -18.91
C ALA A 404 27.78 1.83 -19.31
N ILE A 405 27.31 1.04 -20.27
CA ILE A 405 28.08 -0.07 -20.87
C ILE A 405 28.97 0.45 -22.03
N GLY A 406 28.70 1.66 -22.55
CA GLY A 406 29.40 2.22 -23.70
C GLY A 406 28.83 1.78 -25.05
N LEU A 407 27.60 1.26 -25.05
CA LEU A 407 26.87 0.88 -26.25
C LEU A 407 25.88 1.98 -26.66
N TYR A 408 25.54 2.03 -27.94
CA TYR A 408 24.51 2.90 -28.47
C TYR A 408 23.37 2.09 -29.09
N LEU A 409 22.25 2.77 -29.34
CA LEU A 409 21.04 2.14 -29.89
C LEU A 409 21.28 1.51 -31.28
N ASN A 410 22.24 2.03 -32.03
CA ASN A 410 22.63 1.53 -33.35
C ASN A 410 23.52 0.28 -33.28
N ASP A 411 24.17 0.02 -32.15
CA ASP A 411 25.03 -1.16 -31.98
C ASP A 411 24.20 -2.43 -31.69
N LEU A 412 22.92 -2.26 -31.32
CA LEU A 412 21.99 -3.35 -31.09
C LEU A 412 21.53 -4.01 -32.39
N ASN A 413 21.25 -5.31 -32.33
CA ASN A 413 20.79 -6.10 -33.47
C ASN A 413 19.64 -5.40 -34.22
N PRO A 414 19.78 -5.10 -35.52
CA PRO A 414 18.80 -4.31 -36.27
C PRO A 414 17.46 -5.03 -36.47
N HIS A 415 17.50 -6.37 -36.44
CA HIS A 415 16.35 -7.26 -36.60
C HIS A 415 15.88 -7.88 -35.26
N GLY A 416 16.49 -7.48 -34.14
CA GLY A 416 16.18 -7.98 -32.81
C GLY A 416 15.20 -7.07 -32.04
N LEU A 417 14.58 -7.64 -31.01
CA LEU A 417 13.67 -6.90 -30.11
C LEU A 417 14.41 -6.07 -29.04
N SER A 418 15.73 -6.22 -28.91
CA SER A 418 16.52 -5.52 -27.88
C SER A 418 16.38 -4.00 -27.98
N ARG A 419 16.39 -3.46 -29.21
CA ARG A 419 16.21 -2.03 -29.45
C ARG A 419 14.84 -1.53 -29.00
N GLU A 420 13.79 -2.25 -29.37
CA GLU A 420 12.41 -1.93 -28.98
C GLU A 420 12.21 -2.09 -27.47
N LEU A 421 12.83 -3.10 -26.86
CA LEU A 421 12.74 -3.35 -25.42
C LEU A 421 13.33 -2.22 -24.60
N VAL A 422 14.52 -1.72 -24.97
CA VAL A 422 15.14 -0.56 -24.29
C VAL A 422 14.25 0.67 -24.40
N MET A 423 13.65 0.93 -25.58
CA MET A 423 12.72 2.05 -25.74
C MET A 423 11.40 1.85 -24.98
N ALA A 424 10.85 0.63 -24.97
CA ALA A 424 9.63 0.30 -24.24
C ALA A 424 9.83 0.39 -22.72
N GLY A 425 11.00 -0.01 -22.21
CA GLY A 425 11.40 0.18 -20.81
C GLY A 425 11.35 1.65 -20.42
N TRP A 426 11.94 2.53 -21.24
CA TRP A 426 11.89 3.98 -21.02
C TRP A 426 10.46 4.54 -21.01
N GLN A 427 9.62 4.15 -21.98
CA GLN A 427 8.20 4.55 -22.01
C GLN A 427 7.42 4.05 -20.78
N HIS A 428 7.72 2.85 -20.30
CA HIS A 428 7.08 2.29 -19.12
C HIS A 428 7.50 3.03 -17.83
N CYS A 429 8.78 3.39 -17.69
CA CYS A 429 9.24 4.21 -16.56
C CYS A 429 8.53 5.57 -16.51
N SER A 430 8.41 6.26 -17.65
CA SER A 430 7.65 7.52 -17.72
C SER A 430 6.17 7.33 -17.34
N LYS A 431 5.55 6.23 -17.78
CA LYS A 431 4.17 5.91 -17.40
C LYS A 431 4.03 5.65 -15.90
N LEU A 432 5.00 4.97 -15.28
CA LEU A 432 5.02 4.73 -13.84
C LEU A 432 5.16 6.03 -13.06
N GLU A 433 6.05 6.93 -13.48
CA GLU A 433 6.25 8.25 -12.88
C GLU A 433 4.93 9.05 -12.87
N ILE A 434 4.22 9.09 -14.00
CA ILE A 434 2.89 9.71 -14.10
C ILE A 434 1.86 9.05 -13.16
N MET A 435 1.95 7.72 -12.96
CA MET A 435 1.05 7.02 -12.02
C MET A 435 1.37 7.37 -10.57
N PHE A 436 2.65 7.46 -10.20
CA PHE A 436 3.07 7.87 -8.87
C PHE A 436 2.63 9.30 -8.56
N GLU A 437 2.84 10.24 -9.48
CA GLU A 437 2.40 11.63 -9.33
C GLU A 437 0.87 11.72 -9.14
N LYS A 438 0.09 10.92 -9.89
CA LYS A 438 -1.37 10.85 -9.71
C LYS A 438 -1.78 10.26 -8.36
N GLU A 439 -1.07 9.27 -7.86
CA GLU A 439 -1.38 8.65 -6.57
C GLU A 439 -1.03 9.59 -5.41
N GLU A 440 0.07 10.34 -5.53
CA GLU A 440 0.44 11.41 -4.59
C GLU A 440 -0.62 12.50 -4.56
N GLN A 441 -1.05 13.01 -5.74
CA GLN A 441 -2.15 13.98 -5.83
C GLN A 441 -3.44 13.47 -5.18
N ARG A 442 -3.77 12.20 -5.39
CA ARG A 442 -4.95 11.57 -4.78
C ARG A 442 -4.83 11.46 -3.27
N SER A 443 -3.63 11.19 -2.76
CA SER A 443 -3.34 11.17 -1.32
C SER A 443 -3.55 12.56 -0.70
N ASP A 444 -2.99 13.61 -1.33
CA ASP A 444 -3.15 15.00 -0.88
C ASP A 444 -4.60 15.46 -0.89
N GLU A 445 -5.37 15.10 -1.93
CA GLU A 445 -6.80 15.39 -2.01
C GLU A 445 -7.58 14.70 -0.89
N LEU A 446 -7.23 13.45 -0.58
CA LEU A 446 -7.85 12.69 0.50
C LEU A 446 -7.53 13.28 1.87
N GLU A 447 -6.29 13.70 2.11
CA GLU A 447 -5.88 14.36 3.36
C GLU A 447 -6.66 15.67 3.56
N LYS A 448 -6.71 16.53 2.53
CA LYS A 448 -7.52 17.77 2.56
C LYS A 448 -9.00 17.48 2.82
N SER A 449 -9.53 16.41 2.22
CA SER A 449 -10.93 16.01 2.42
C SER A 449 -11.18 15.56 3.87
N LEU A 450 -10.25 14.83 4.48
CA LEU A 450 -10.32 14.42 5.88
C LEU A 450 -10.24 15.61 6.84
N GLU A 451 -9.30 16.54 6.61
CA GLU A 451 -9.18 17.77 7.40
C GLU A 451 -10.47 18.60 7.34
N LEU A 452 -11.03 18.75 6.14
CA LEU A 452 -12.31 19.42 5.95
C LEU A 452 -13.41 18.68 6.73
N ALA A 453 -13.55 17.37 6.56
CA ALA A 453 -14.55 16.58 7.27
C ALA A 453 -14.46 16.74 8.80
N ASP A 454 -13.24 16.74 9.35
CA ASP A 454 -13.01 16.99 10.78
C ASP A 454 -13.39 18.41 11.19
N SER A 455 -13.10 19.41 10.35
CA SER A 455 -13.51 20.80 10.61
C SER A 455 -15.04 20.96 10.63
N TRP A 456 -15.74 20.35 9.67
CA TRP A 456 -17.20 20.33 9.59
C TRP A 456 -17.80 19.60 10.79
N LYS A 457 -17.18 18.49 11.22
CA LYS A 457 -17.60 17.75 12.40
C LYS A 457 -17.46 18.58 13.67
N ARG A 458 -16.35 19.31 13.84
CA ARG A 458 -16.15 20.22 15.00
C ARG A 458 -17.18 21.34 15.01
N GLN A 459 -17.41 21.99 13.86
CA GLN A 459 -18.44 23.03 13.75
C GLN A 459 -19.84 22.50 14.05
N GLY A 460 -20.16 21.29 13.57
CA GLY A 460 -21.42 20.62 13.88
C GLY A 460 -21.57 20.30 15.38
N ASP A 461 -20.49 19.87 16.02
CA ASP A 461 -20.47 19.56 17.45
C ASP A 461 -20.62 20.83 18.31
N ASP A 462 -19.93 21.91 17.98
CA ASP A 462 -20.03 23.19 18.69
C ASP A 462 -21.44 23.77 18.60
N LEU A 463 -22.07 23.69 17.43
CA LEU A 463 -23.46 24.11 17.23
C LEU A 463 -24.42 23.24 18.06
N LEU A 464 -24.23 21.92 18.08
CA LEU A 464 -25.07 21.02 18.88
C LEU A 464 -24.95 21.33 20.38
N TYR A 465 -23.74 21.55 20.88
CA TYR A 465 -23.49 21.88 22.29
C TYR A 465 -24.00 23.27 22.68
N SER A 466 -24.19 24.18 21.73
CA SER A 466 -24.86 25.46 21.98
C SER A 466 -26.37 25.33 22.19
N MET A 467 -26.99 24.25 21.68
CA MET A 467 -28.44 24.02 21.75
C MET A 467 -28.85 23.05 22.84
N ILE A 468 -28.00 22.05 23.15
CA ILE A 468 -28.29 20.96 24.09
C ILE A 468 -27.09 20.81 25.02
N PRO A 469 -27.29 20.52 26.32
CA PRO A 469 -26.17 20.31 27.22
C PRO A 469 -25.26 19.16 26.76
N ARG A 470 -23.94 19.32 26.91
CA ARG A 470 -22.94 18.31 26.52
C ARG A 470 -23.26 16.90 27.04
N PRO A 471 -23.62 16.68 28.33
CA PRO A 471 -23.91 15.35 28.84
C PRO A 471 -25.12 14.68 28.18
N ILE A 472 -26.08 15.47 27.67
CA ILE A 472 -27.28 14.98 26.98
C ILE A 472 -26.96 14.72 25.51
N ALA A 473 -26.21 15.62 24.86
CA ALA A 473 -25.78 15.46 23.47
C ALA A 473 -24.90 14.21 23.27
N GLU A 474 -23.99 13.91 24.21
CA GLU A 474 -23.18 12.68 24.19
C GLU A 474 -24.03 11.41 24.37
N ARG A 475 -24.98 11.43 25.32
CA ARG A 475 -25.95 10.33 25.52
C ARG A 475 -26.78 10.07 24.25
N MET A 476 -27.20 11.13 23.55
CA MET A 476 -27.92 11.03 22.28
C MET A 476 -27.06 10.41 21.17
N ARG A 477 -25.76 10.74 21.07
CA ARG A 477 -24.85 10.11 20.09
C ARG A 477 -24.71 8.61 20.29
N HIS A 478 -24.66 8.16 21.54
CA HIS A 478 -24.56 6.74 21.89
C HIS A 478 -25.89 5.98 21.80
N SER A 479 -26.96 6.60 21.28
CA SER A 479 -28.31 6.01 21.16
C SER A 479 -28.85 5.45 22.49
N GLN A 480 -28.50 6.08 23.62
CA GLN A 480 -29.06 5.66 24.91
C GLN A 480 -30.49 6.18 25.04
N GLU A 481 -31.44 5.27 25.29
CA GLU A 481 -32.90 5.54 25.30
C GLU A 481 -33.36 6.48 26.43
N GLN A 482 -32.54 6.75 27.44
CA GLN A 482 -32.91 7.56 28.60
C GLN A 482 -32.54 9.04 28.43
N VAL A 483 -33.31 9.75 27.59
CA VAL A 483 -33.18 11.20 27.36
C VAL A 483 -34.07 12.01 28.32
N CYS A 484 -34.79 11.35 29.24
CA CYS A 484 -35.65 11.97 30.24
C CYS A 484 -35.20 11.58 31.65
N GLN A 485 -35.05 12.56 32.54
CA GLN A 485 -34.55 12.38 33.90
C GLN A 485 -35.37 13.25 34.87
N SER A 486 -35.72 12.67 36.03
CA SER A 486 -36.30 13.40 37.15
C SER A 486 -35.19 13.94 38.05
N PHE A 487 -35.33 15.19 38.47
CA PHE A 487 -34.45 15.86 39.42
C PHE A 487 -35.29 16.26 40.64
N GLU A 488 -34.87 15.84 41.82
CA GLU A 488 -35.61 16.12 43.07
C GLU A 488 -35.45 17.58 43.51
N GLU A 489 -34.27 18.16 43.28
CA GLU A 489 -33.91 19.48 43.77
C GLU A 489 -33.19 20.31 42.72
N VAL A 490 -33.89 21.33 42.23
CA VAL A 490 -33.46 22.22 41.14
C VAL A 490 -33.96 23.63 41.43
N SER A 491 -33.15 24.65 41.15
CA SER A 491 -33.57 26.06 41.23
C SER A 491 -33.76 26.63 39.84
N VAL A 492 -34.96 27.14 39.57
CA VAL A 492 -35.35 27.72 38.30
C VAL A 492 -35.44 29.24 38.45
N ILE A 493 -34.82 29.96 37.51
CA ILE A 493 -34.73 31.41 37.47
C ILE A 493 -35.47 31.91 36.23
N PHE A 494 -36.33 32.89 36.44
CA PHE A 494 -37.02 33.63 35.39
C PHE A 494 -36.61 35.10 35.48
N ILE A 495 -36.13 35.67 34.38
CA ILE A 495 -35.76 37.09 34.27
C ILE A 495 -36.57 37.72 33.14
N GLU A 496 -37.51 38.60 33.46
CA GLU A 496 -38.31 39.34 32.47
C GLU A 496 -37.70 40.72 32.21
N VAL A 497 -37.60 41.07 30.93
CA VAL A 497 -37.19 42.41 30.48
C VAL A 497 -38.45 43.23 30.17
N LEU A 498 -38.67 44.27 30.97
CA LEU A 498 -39.81 45.18 30.85
C LEU A 498 -39.46 46.41 30.02
N ASN A 499 -40.50 47.13 29.58
CA ASN A 499 -40.39 48.39 28.84
C ASN A 499 -39.57 48.28 27.54
N VAL A 500 -39.45 47.07 26.99
CA VAL A 500 -38.83 46.83 25.68
C VAL A 500 -39.69 47.40 24.55
N TYR A 501 -41.01 47.38 24.74
CA TYR A 501 -41.98 47.83 23.77
C TYR A 501 -43.02 48.72 24.46
N ASP A 502 -42.81 50.04 24.39
CA ASP A 502 -43.85 51.00 24.75
C ASP A 502 -44.93 50.92 23.67
N GLY A 503 -46.13 50.46 24.03
CA GLY A 503 -47.21 50.04 23.12
C GLY A 503 -47.79 51.12 22.19
N GLY A 504 -47.10 52.26 21.99
CA GLY A 504 -47.47 53.34 21.08
C GLY A 504 -46.71 53.35 19.74
N LEU A 505 -45.63 52.58 19.56
CA LEU A 505 -44.81 52.59 18.34
C LEU A 505 -45.14 51.44 17.40
N ASN A 506 -46.28 51.51 16.69
CA ASN A 506 -46.68 50.59 15.60
C ASN A 506 -45.81 50.74 14.33
N SER A 507 -44.50 50.97 14.48
CA SER A 507 -43.57 51.14 13.36
C SER A 507 -42.59 49.96 13.29
N ILE A 508 -42.21 49.57 12.07
CA ILE A 508 -41.19 48.54 11.81
C ILE A 508 -39.87 48.90 12.52
N GLN A 509 -39.55 50.19 12.62
CA GLN A 509 -38.36 50.69 13.31
C GLN A 509 -38.38 50.39 14.82
N GLY A 510 -39.53 50.54 15.48
CA GLY A 510 -39.70 50.20 16.90
C GLY A 510 -39.50 48.70 17.15
N ALA A 511 -39.99 47.84 16.26
CA ALA A 511 -39.77 46.39 16.34
C ALA A 511 -38.29 46.01 16.16
N MET A 512 -37.58 46.62 15.18
CA MET A 512 -36.15 46.38 15.00
C MET A 512 -35.33 46.84 16.23
N MET A 513 -35.69 47.98 16.82
CA MET A 513 -35.04 48.48 18.03
C MET A 513 -35.29 47.56 19.23
N ALA A 514 -36.52 47.08 19.43
CA ALA A 514 -36.87 46.12 20.47
C ALA A 514 -36.06 44.82 20.37
N VAL A 515 -35.95 44.24 19.17
CA VAL A 515 -35.14 43.02 18.94
C VAL A 515 -33.66 43.28 19.25
N ASN A 516 -33.13 44.43 18.86
CA ASN A 516 -31.73 44.77 19.14
C ASN A 516 -31.48 44.99 20.63
N THR A 517 -32.41 45.63 21.35
CA THR A 517 -32.34 45.78 22.81
C THR A 517 -32.41 44.42 23.50
N LEU A 518 -33.31 43.53 23.09
CA LEU A 518 -33.39 42.17 23.63
C LEU A 518 -32.11 41.37 23.39
N ASN A 519 -31.58 41.40 22.17
CA ASN A 519 -30.32 40.72 21.87
C ASN A 519 -29.17 41.25 22.73
N LYS A 520 -29.09 42.57 22.96
CA LYS A 520 -28.09 43.15 23.86
C LYS A 520 -28.25 42.67 25.30
N VAL A 521 -29.46 42.75 25.86
CA VAL A 521 -29.73 42.31 27.24
C VAL A 521 -29.46 40.81 27.39
N PHE A 522 -29.96 39.97 26.47
CA PHE A 522 -29.77 38.52 26.53
C PHE A 522 -28.32 38.10 26.32
N SER A 523 -27.56 38.74 25.43
CA SER A 523 -26.12 38.50 25.32
C SER A 523 -25.39 38.88 26.60
N SER A 524 -25.74 40.00 27.23
CA SER A 524 -25.15 40.39 28.51
C SER A 524 -25.55 39.47 29.67
N LEU A 525 -26.74 38.84 29.63
CA LEU A 525 -27.15 37.78 30.56
C LEU A 525 -26.38 36.48 30.31
N ASP A 526 -26.18 36.10 29.04
CA ASP A 526 -25.40 34.92 28.65
C ASP A 526 -23.94 35.02 29.15
N GLU A 527 -23.35 36.21 29.14
CA GLU A 527 -22.01 36.47 29.72
C GLU A 527 -21.96 36.25 31.24
N GLU A 528 -23.06 36.45 31.97
CA GLU A 528 -23.11 36.23 33.43
C GLU A 528 -23.27 34.76 33.83
N ILE A 529 -23.55 33.88 32.86
CA ILE A 529 -23.49 32.43 33.02
C ILE A 529 -22.02 32.00 32.91
N VAL A 530 -21.23 32.38 33.92
CA VAL A 530 -19.81 32.04 34.03
C VAL A 530 -19.62 30.65 34.67
N SER A 531 -20.61 30.17 35.42
CA SER A 531 -20.58 28.91 36.15
C SER A 531 -21.08 27.75 35.28
N PRO A 532 -20.39 26.59 35.24
CA PRO A 532 -20.87 25.40 34.54
C PRO A 532 -22.16 24.83 35.17
N PHE A 533 -22.59 25.36 36.32
CA PHE A 533 -23.70 24.85 37.10
C PHE A 533 -25.03 25.57 36.85
N VAL A 534 -25.06 26.55 35.95
CA VAL A 534 -26.30 27.20 35.50
C VAL A 534 -26.44 27.00 33.99
N TYR A 535 -27.56 26.42 33.56
CA TYR A 535 -27.85 26.13 32.16
C TYR A 535 -29.00 27.02 31.67
N LYS A 536 -28.82 27.62 30.49
CA LYS A 536 -29.86 28.36 29.77
C LYS A 536 -30.80 27.38 29.08
N VAL A 537 -32.08 27.40 29.42
CA VAL A 537 -33.07 26.42 28.93
C VAL A 537 -33.73 26.93 27.66
N GLU A 538 -34.58 27.94 27.78
CA GLU A 538 -35.31 28.52 26.68
C GLU A 538 -35.68 29.98 26.99
N THR A 539 -36.08 30.72 25.98
CA THR A 539 -36.65 32.06 26.16
C THR A 539 -38.11 32.04 25.73
N VAL A 540 -38.97 32.65 26.55
CA VAL A 540 -40.42 32.74 26.28
C VAL A 540 -40.77 34.22 26.13
N GLY A 541 -40.77 34.72 24.89
CA GLY A 541 -41.00 36.14 24.62
C GLY A 541 -39.90 37.02 25.19
N MET A 542 -40.22 37.85 26.18
CA MET A 542 -39.29 38.79 26.86
C MET A 542 -38.64 38.18 28.11
N VAL A 543 -38.86 36.89 28.34
CA VAL A 543 -38.44 36.18 29.54
C VAL A 543 -37.26 35.27 29.23
N TYR A 544 -36.21 35.41 30.03
CA TYR A 544 -35.03 34.57 30.03
C TYR A 544 -35.13 33.51 31.13
N MET A 545 -35.12 32.23 30.76
CA MET A 545 -35.19 31.10 31.70
C MET A 545 -33.84 30.40 31.83
N ALA A 546 -33.36 30.29 33.07
CA ALA A 546 -32.17 29.55 33.43
C ALA A 546 -32.47 28.58 34.57
N VAL A 547 -31.65 27.54 34.68
CA VAL A 547 -31.80 26.51 35.72
C VAL A 547 -30.45 26.14 36.32
N SER A 548 -30.42 25.92 37.64
CA SER A 548 -29.27 25.34 38.33
C SER A 548 -29.67 24.02 38.99
N GLY A 549 -28.81 23.01 38.89
CA GLY A 549 -29.07 21.64 39.36
C GLY A 549 -29.62 20.68 38.29
N ALA A 550 -29.73 21.14 37.04
CA ALA A 550 -30.00 20.31 35.86
C ALA A 550 -29.22 20.86 34.65
N PRO A 551 -28.66 20.02 33.75
CA PRO A 551 -28.76 18.55 33.70
C PRO A 551 -27.86 17.81 34.71
N ASP A 552 -26.88 18.49 35.29
CA ASP A 552 -26.00 17.91 36.30
C ASP A 552 -26.51 18.28 37.70
N VAL A 553 -26.68 17.27 38.55
CA VAL A 553 -27.20 17.46 39.92
C VAL A 553 -26.18 18.26 40.73
N ASN A 554 -26.63 19.34 41.35
CA ASN A 554 -25.79 20.20 42.17
C ASN A 554 -26.45 20.52 43.51
N PRO A 555 -25.84 20.17 44.66
CA PRO A 555 -26.35 20.52 45.98
C PRO A 555 -26.46 22.03 46.24
N LEU A 556 -25.60 22.85 45.61
CA LEU A 556 -25.56 24.31 45.75
C LEU A 556 -26.40 25.03 44.69
N HIS A 557 -27.41 24.36 44.14
CA HIS A 557 -28.25 24.89 43.06
C HIS A 557 -28.91 26.23 43.41
N ALA A 558 -29.41 26.40 44.64
CA ALA A 558 -30.07 27.62 45.09
C ALA A 558 -29.09 28.80 45.23
N GLN A 559 -27.85 28.51 45.67
CA GLN A 559 -26.77 29.48 45.80
C GLN A 559 -26.40 30.06 44.44
N HIS A 560 -26.08 29.18 43.48
CA HIS A 560 -25.69 29.60 42.13
C HIS A 560 -26.80 30.38 41.42
N ALA A 561 -28.06 30.02 41.67
CA ALA A 561 -29.20 30.75 41.13
C ALA A 561 -29.32 32.17 41.70
N CYS A 562 -29.15 32.33 43.01
CA CYS A 562 -29.20 33.63 43.67
C CYS A 562 -27.99 34.49 43.30
N ASP A 563 -26.79 33.91 43.20
CA ASP A 563 -25.58 34.62 42.78
C ASP A 563 -25.69 35.14 41.35
N MET A 564 -26.24 34.33 40.43
CA MET A 564 -26.52 34.78 39.08
C MET A 564 -27.49 35.97 39.11
N ALA A 565 -28.60 35.88 39.85
CA ALA A 565 -29.58 36.96 39.94
C ALA A 565 -28.97 38.25 40.51
N LEU A 566 -28.14 38.16 41.56
CA LEU A 566 -27.45 39.31 42.14
C LEU A 566 -26.40 39.91 41.18
N ARG A 567 -25.63 39.09 40.46
CA ARG A 567 -24.66 39.55 39.46
C ARG A 567 -25.35 40.29 38.31
N VAL A 568 -26.44 39.73 37.80
CA VAL A 568 -27.29 40.37 36.78
C VAL A 568 -27.77 41.72 37.30
N MET A 569 -28.37 41.77 38.48
CA MET A 569 -28.88 43.01 39.09
C MET A 569 -27.79 44.05 39.36
N LYS A 570 -26.53 43.64 39.58
CA LYS A 570 -25.38 44.53 39.76
C LYS A 570 -24.82 45.05 38.44
N LYS A 571 -24.82 44.21 37.38
CA LYS A 571 -24.30 44.56 36.06
C LYS A 571 -25.21 45.54 35.33
N PHE A 572 -26.52 45.36 35.45
CA PHE A 572 -27.49 46.27 34.86
C PHE A 572 -27.79 47.41 35.84
N ASP A 573 -27.08 48.54 35.74
CA ASP A 573 -27.45 49.76 36.47
C ASP A 573 -28.66 50.43 35.78
N PRO A 574 -29.73 50.77 36.51
CA PRO A 574 -30.86 51.56 35.99
C PRO A 574 -30.45 52.82 35.21
N LYS A 575 -29.26 53.38 35.47
CA LYS A 575 -28.76 54.58 34.79
C LYS A 575 -28.17 54.33 33.41
N GLU A 576 -27.70 53.12 33.12
CA GLU A 576 -27.03 52.79 31.83
C GLU A 576 -27.98 52.22 30.78
N MET A 577 -29.11 51.63 31.19
CA MET A 577 -30.02 50.88 30.29
C MET A 577 -31.25 51.66 29.80
N GLY A 578 -31.35 52.96 30.07
CA GLY A 578 -32.52 53.76 29.68
C GLY A 578 -33.77 53.35 30.47
N ASP A 579 -34.92 53.21 29.79
CA ASP A 579 -36.22 52.91 30.42
C ASP A 579 -36.47 51.40 30.65
N VAL A 580 -35.50 50.55 30.33
CA VAL A 580 -35.62 49.09 30.49
C VAL A 580 -35.51 48.72 31.97
N ALA A 581 -36.45 47.91 32.46
CA ALA A 581 -36.43 47.39 33.81
C ALA A 581 -36.39 45.86 33.82
N LEU A 582 -35.74 45.28 34.83
CA LEU A 582 -35.67 43.83 35.00
C LEU A 582 -36.55 43.37 36.17
N ARG A 583 -37.18 42.21 36.02
CA ARG A 583 -37.81 41.47 37.12
C ARG A 583 -37.22 40.08 37.20
N VAL A 584 -36.93 39.64 38.41
CA VAL A 584 -36.37 38.30 38.64
C VAL A 584 -37.26 37.53 39.61
N GLY A 585 -37.53 36.27 39.28
CA GLY A 585 -38.22 35.32 40.14
C GLY A 585 -37.48 33.99 40.22
N ILE A 586 -37.35 33.45 41.43
CA ILE A 586 -36.65 32.18 41.67
C ILE A 586 -37.52 31.25 42.52
N ASN A 587 -37.64 30.00 42.08
CA ASN A 587 -38.27 28.93 42.84
C ASN A 587 -37.44 27.64 42.77
N SER A 588 -37.42 26.89 43.86
CA SER A 588 -36.72 25.61 43.96
C SER A 588 -37.70 24.47 44.18
N GLY A 589 -37.36 23.28 43.69
CA GLY A 589 -38.16 22.07 43.87
C GLY A 589 -37.94 21.02 42.77
N PRO A 590 -38.75 19.96 42.75
CA PRO A 590 -38.57 18.86 41.80
C PRO A 590 -39.02 19.23 40.39
N VAL A 591 -38.30 18.71 39.39
CA VAL A 591 -38.57 18.91 37.95
C VAL A 591 -38.27 17.63 37.17
N VAL A 592 -38.96 17.45 36.05
CA VAL A 592 -38.63 16.43 35.05
C VAL A 592 -38.03 17.15 33.85
N ALA A 593 -36.83 16.78 33.43
CA ALA A 593 -36.18 17.36 32.28
C ALA A 593 -35.95 16.32 31.18
N GLY A 594 -36.01 16.74 29.92
CA GLY A 594 -35.72 15.86 28.79
C GLY A 594 -35.75 16.57 27.45
N VAL A 595 -35.26 15.88 26.42
CA VAL A 595 -35.23 16.42 25.06
C VAL A 595 -36.55 16.13 24.34
N VAL A 596 -37.18 17.18 23.82
CA VAL A 596 -38.44 17.12 23.09
C VAL A 596 -38.22 17.52 21.63
N GLY A 597 -38.83 16.75 20.71
CA GLY A 597 -38.81 17.01 19.26
C GLY A 597 -37.71 16.26 18.51
N GLN A 598 -38.06 15.70 17.34
CA GLN A 598 -37.12 14.94 16.49
C GLN A 598 -36.34 15.83 15.51
N LYS A 599 -37.00 16.83 14.92
CA LYS A 599 -36.38 17.73 13.92
C LYS A 599 -35.60 18.88 14.55
N VAL A 600 -36.07 19.40 15.67
CA VAL A 600 -35.44 20.47 16.45
C VAL A 600 -35.47 20.03 17.91
N PRO A 601 -34.50 19.20 18.34
CA PRO A 601 -34.43 18.72 19.71
C PRO A 601 -34.17 19.88 20.66
N ARG A 602 -35.00 20.02 21.70
CA ARG A 602 -34.87 21.05 22.73
C ARG A 602 -34.87 20.41 24.12
N TYR A 603 -33.94 20.82 24.97
CA TYR A 603 -33.93 20.40 26.36
C TYR A 603 -34.95 21.22 27.14
N CYS A 604 -36.06 20.59 27.53
CA CYS A 604 -37.18 21.24 28.21
C CYS A 604 -37.30 20.74 29.65
N LEU A 605 -37.77 21.62 30.54
CA LEU A 605 -38.11 21.28 31.92
C LEU A 605 -39.63 21.35 32.14
N PHE A 606 -40.15 20.33 32.81
CA PHE A 606 -41.56 20.19 33.14
C PHE A 606 -41.73 20.02 34.65
N GLY A 607 -42.79 20.63 35.19
CA GLY A 607 -43.14 20.49 36.59
C GLY A 607 -43.79 21.73 37.17
N ASP A 608 -44.41 21.55 38.32
CA ASP A 608 -45.04 22.64 39.07
C ASP A 608 -44.02 23.70 39.56
N THR A 609 -42.77 23.27 39.77
CA THR A 609 -41.65 24.14 40.15
C THR A 609 -41.39 25.22 39.10
N VAL A 610 -41.44 24.88 37.81
CA VAL A 610 -41.25 25.83 36.68
C VAL A 610 -42.39 26.85 36.65
N ASN A 611 -43.64 26.38 36.79
CA ASN A 611 -44.80 27.24 36.83
C ASN A 611 -44.74 28.21 38.01
N THR A 612 -44.35 27.73 39.19
CA THR A 612 -44.21 28.55 40.39
C THR A 612 -43.08 29.58 40.23
N ALA A 613 -41.95 29.24 39.61
CA ALA A 613 -40.88 30.18 39.29
C ALA A 613 -41.37 31.32 38.39
N SER A 614 -42.08 31.00 37.30
CA SER A 614 -42.71 32.00 36.42
C SER A 614 -43.69 32.89 37.17
N ARG A 615 -44.40 32.36 38.19
CA ARG A 615 -45.26 33.19 39.04
C ARG A 615 -44.49 34.12 39.99
N MET A 616 -43.34 33.68 40.51
CA MET A 616 -42.47 34.55 41.32
C MET A 616 -41.94 35.71 40.50
N GLU A 617 -41.62 35.49 39.24
CA GLU A 617 -41.17 36.55 38.33
C GLU A 617 -42.33 37.51 38.00
N SER A 618 -43.45 37.01 37.50
CA SER A 618 -44.58 37.87 37.08
C SER A 618 -45.23 38.70 38.20
N SER A 619 -45.07 38.29 39.45
CA SER A 619 -45.53 39.06 40.62
C SER A 619 -44.44 39.93 41.25
N SER A 620 -43.20 39.86 40.76
CA SER A 620 -42.06 40.63 41.25
C SER A 620 -42.21 42.13 40.92
N ASP A 621 -41.58 42.97 41.73
CA ASP A 621 -41.52 44.40 41.50
C ASP A 621 -40.28 44.72 40.64
N PRO A 622 -40.31 45.76 39.79
CA PRO A 622 -39.16 46.15 38.99
C PRO A 622 -37.91 46.35 39.84
N TRP A 623 -36.78 45.85 39.34
CA TRP A 623 -35.48 45.87 40.02
C TRP A 623 -35.45 45.13 41.37
N LYS A 624 -36.30 44.12 41.55
CA LYS A 624 -36.30 43.24 42.72
C LYS A 624 -36.22 41.76 42.32
N ILE A 625 -35.58 40.98 43.19
CA ILE A 625 -35.47 39.53 43.06
C ILE A 625 -36.44 38.89 44.04
N GLN A 626 -37.49 38.24 43.52
CA GLN A 626 -38.49 37.56 44.32
C GLN A 626 -38.17 36.07 44.47
N LEU A 627 -38.28 35.57 45.69
CA LEU A 627 -38.12 34.16 46.04
C LEU A 627 -39.45 33.58 46.54
N SER A 628 -39.69 32.31 46.21
CA SER A 628 -40.67 31.51 46.94
C SER A 628 -40.18 31.22 48.36
N LYS A 629 -41.11 30.93 49.28
CA LYS A 629 -40.79 30.54 50.67
C LYS A 629 -39.75 29.42 50.75
N TYR A 630 -39.94 28.36 49.96
CA TYR A 630 -39.02 27.21 49.96
C TYR A 630 -37.59 27.58 49.56
N THR A 631 -37.42 28.42 48.53
CA THR A 631 -36.08 28.90 48.14
C THR A 631 -35.51 29.84 49.21
N ALA A 632 -36.33 30.72 49.78
CA ALA A 632 -35.92 31.67 50.80
C ALA A 632 -35.37 30.96 52.05
N ASP A 633 -36.05 29.92 52.52
CA ASP A 633 -35.61 29.11 53.67
C ASP A 633 -34.23 28.48 53.38
N LYS A 634 -34.06 27.87 52.20
CA LYS A 634 -32.77 27.27 51.77
C LYS A 634 -31.61 28.26 51.72
N VAL A 635 -31.83 29.44 51.17
CA VAL A 635 -30.74 30.44 51.03
C VAL A 635 -30.49 31.20 52.33
N SER A 636 -31.48 31.28 53.22
CA SER A 636 -31.30 31.85 54.56
C SER A 636 -30.32 31.01 55.38
N GLU A 637 -30.41 29.68 55.28
CA GLU A 637 -29.45 28.75 55.90
C GLU A 637 -28.02 28.94 55.38
N LEU A 638 -27.88 29.43 54.15
CA LEU A 638 -26.59 29.70 53.48
C LEU A 638 -26.07 31.13 53.74
N GLY A 639 -26.76 31.95 54.54
CA GLY A 639 -26.32 33.29 54.93
C GLY A 639 -26.80 34.43 54.02
N TYR A 640 -27.71 34.20 53.07
CA TYR A 640 -28.27 35.27 52.24
C TYR A 640 -29.27 36.13 53.03
N LYS A 641 -29.26 37.45 52.80
CA LYS A 641 -30.21 38.38 53.43
C LYS A 641 -31.53 38.39 52.67
N VAL A 642 -32.55 37.75 53.23
CA VAL A 642 -33.92 37.74 52.70
C VAL A 642 -34.91 38.47 53.60
N VAL A 643 -35.90 39.14 53.01
CA VAL A 643 -36.96 39.88 53.74
C VAL A 643 -38.33 39.42 53.27
N SER A 644 -39.23 39.11 54.22
CA SER A 644 -40.61 38.74 53.87
C SER A 644 -41.35 39.93 53.25
N ARG A 645 -41.93 39.72 52.07
CA ARG A 645 -42.82 40.68 51.39
C ARG A 645 -44.24 40.62 51.96
N GLY A 646 -44.61 39.50 52.59
CA GLY A 646 -45.97 39.16 52.98
C GLY A 646 -46.69 38.27 51.96
N THR A 647 -47.99 38.10 52.16
CA THR A 647 -48.85 37.25 51.32
C THR A 647 -49.26 37.96 50.03
N VAL A 648 -48.84 37.41 48.89
CA VAL A 648 -49.19 37.90 47.55
C VAL A 648 -50.16 36.93 46.90
N LYS A 649 -51.18 37.46 46.22
CA LYS A 649 -52.14 36.65 45.47
C LYS A 649 -51.51 36.17 44.15
N VAL A 650 -51.13 34.90 44.11
CA VAL A 650 -50.49 34.26 42.96
C VAL A 650 -51.52 33.51 42.12
N LYS A 651 -51.53 33.82 40.81
CA LYS A 651 -52.46 33.21 39.85
C LYS A 651 -52.31 31.68 39.83
N GLY A 652 -53.40 30.98 40.16
CA GLY A 652 -53.46 29.50 40.18
C GLY A 652 -52.92 28.85 41.46
N LYS A 653 -52.37 29.62 42.41
CA LYS A 653 -51.84 29.10 43.69
C LYS A 653 -52.53 29.65 44.92
N GLY A 654 -53.30 30.74 44.80
CA GLY A 654 -53.95 31.39 45.94
C GLY A 654 -53.04 32.42 46.59
N GLU A 655 -53.12 32.59 47.91
CA GLU A 655 -52.22 33.47 48.65
C GLU A 655 -50.94 32.71 49.02
N MET A 656 -49.79 33.25 48.60
CA MET A 656 -48.47 32.69 48.89
C MET A 656 -47.62 33.71 49.61
N GLU A 657 -46.89 33.26 50.63
CA GLU A 657 -45.85 34.07 51.25
C GLU A 657 -44.62 34.13 50.33
N THR A 658 -44.13 35.34 50.08
CA THR A 658 -43.02 35.60 49.16
C THR A 658 -41.94 36.45 49.84
N TYR A 659 -40.71 36.34 49.35
CA TYR A 659 -39.55 36.96 49.97
C TYR A 659 -38.75 37.75 48.94
N TRP A 660 -38.10 38.82 49.39
CA TRP A 660 -37.13 39.58 48.62
C TRP A 660 -35.73 39.13 48.96
N LEU A 661 -34.91 38.88 47.95
CA LEU A 661 -33.47 38.73 48.10
C LEU A 661 -32.82 40.12 48.04
N LEU A 662 -32.03 40.48 49.06
CA LEU A 662 -31.37 41.78 49.14
C LEU A 662 -29.88 41.69 48.83
N GLU A 663 -29.16 40.84 49.56
CA GLU A 663 -27.71 40.73 49.50
C GLU A 663 -27.27 39.26 49.56
N GLY A 664 -26.09 38.99 49.00
CA GLY A 664 -25.39 37.72 49.16
C GLY A 664 -24.92 37.50 50.60
N PRO A 665 -24.39 36.31 50.91
CA PRO A 665 -23.67 36.10 52.17
C PRO A 665 -22.53 37.12 52.30
N GLU A 666 -22.31 37.64 53.51
CA GLU A 666 -21.12 38.43 53.80
C GLU A 666 -19.91 37.49 53.71
N ASP A 667 -18.99 37.77 52.78
CA ASP A 667 -17.73 37.01 52.57
C ASP A 667 -16.87 36.90 53.83
#